data_AF-A0A517R161-F1
#
_entry.id   AF-A0A517R161-F1
#
_cell.length_a   1.000
_cell.length_b   1.000
_cell.length_c   1.000
_cell.angle_alpha   90.00
_cell.angle_beta   90.00
_cell.angle_gamma   90.00
#
_symmetry.space_group_name_H-M   'P 1'
#
loop_
_entity.id
_entity.type
_entity.pdbx_description
1 polymer ?
#
loop_
_entity_poly.entity_id
_entity_poly.type
_entity_poly.pdbx_seq_one_letter_code
_entity_poly.pdbx_strand_id
1 'polypeptide(L)'
;MDSKPRRGSRHARFLYAHAASCLIATFVGCQATQWGKSGPTVAPCDQSGSASVECCDTEASASSIDAECLTSTVCEDRSGKLGHGQGRGIVRTSLAIENPAETAACRRHSEALASAAPRCLDDPEGRETEYWDISLAEVLAIALQNGETMKSAGVSVLAAPESVGTVFDPAITEADPLFGVEGSLSEFDTTLTKSLTYNYNDRTVNNITLGGGTRDIRQELTNFSVELSKTAATGTQFNLRNITILDASNQPGNLFGGAWDTIYEAEVRQPLLQGAGVDFNRIAGPNAQPGFFFSNGVLIARTNTDISTAEFETDVKDFVSEVEDAYWDLYLAYRTLDSWRMAREAARQTWVDIKAQRGLPGGTADREARARVQYFVLQNLVQDALSGRADAPGGVYRSERRLRRLMNLPHSDGLLLRPREEPIDNSIEYDWDFALSEALSRRPEIRRQKWTVKRDELLLEGSKNFTLPRLDIVGLSRARGFGPTLAGDGSAAQDVMDGGHQEWQVGAEMTIPIGFRQAHAGVRYAELQLMRDRAILRDQELQIANDLADAISEVSRAHAAIRTNYNRLEAARERLTAAQEVYEVDKVSIDLVLDGQQALAQAMNAYYASLVAHEIAIKNVSAEAGTLLSDRGIYMGEGPWSHCAQVSARELEDRQRETWAHCKENEPGFISSGRVSQFGAVLGFPADGSNDHPGTFTQPPPMPSSPEFDPPAAPPTPADPDFSDDVPDDEQPRAEHQGIDAIQFSQAVEDPFTPKW
;
A
#
# COMPACT_ATOMS: atom_id res chain seq x y z
N MET A 1 -70.65 46.50 17.11
CA MET A 1 -69.92 47.74 16.81
C MET A 1 -68.61 47.31 16.19
N ASP A 2 -68.67 46.82 14.95
CA ASP A 2 -68.39 47.55 13.69
C ASP A 2 -66.89 47.38 13.36
N SER A 3 -66.42 46.88 12.21
CA SER A 3 -66.99 46.75 10.86
C SER A 3 -66.17 45.75 10.01
N LYS A 4 -66.85 44.95 9.15
CA LYS A 4 -66.33 44.22 7.96
C LYS A 4 -66.20 45.20 6.75
N PRO A 5 -65.65 44.89 5.52
CA PRO A 5 -65.56 43.56 4.85
C PRO A 5 -64.40 43.26 3.81
N ARG A 6 -64.36 41.99 3.33
CA ARG A 6 -64.16 41.48 1.93
C ARG A 6 -62.77 41.16 1.29
N ARG A 7 -62.77 39.94 0.68
CA ARG A 7 -61.99 39.30 -0.43
C ARG A 7 -60.88 38.34 0.03
N GLY A 8 -60.72 37.12 -0.49
CA GLY A 8 -61.39 36.33 -1.53
C GLY A 8 -60.53 35.09 -1.84
N SER A 9 -61.18 33.94 -2.01
CA SER A 9 -60.60 32.61 -2.30
C SER A 9 -59.78 32.50 -3.60
N ARG A 10 -58.74 31.64 -3.62
CA ARG A 10 -58.28 30.79 -4.77
C ARG A 10 -57.10 29.90 -4.31
N HIS A 11 -57.31 28.58 -4.22
CA HIS A 11 -56.85 27.54 -5.18
C HIS A 11 -55.36 27.17 -5.06
N ALA A 12 -55.06 26.10 -4.32
CA ALA A 12 -53.87 25.26 -4.56
C ALA A 12 -54.33 24.03 -5.35
N ARG A 13 -53.97 23.98 -6.63
CA ARG A 13 -54.21 22.85 -7.53
C ARG A 13 -53.15 21.78 -7.25
N PHE A 14 -53.58 20.62 -6.75
CA PHE A 14 -52.85 19.37 -6.93
C PHE A 14 -53.15 18.86 -8.34
N LEU A 15 -52.13 18.82 -9.20
CA LEU A 15 -52.22 18.25 -10.54
C LEU A 15 -52.11 16.74 -10.44
N TYR A 16 -53.25 16.06 -10.56
CA TYR A 16 -53.35 14.70 -11.07
C TYR A 16 -52.99 14.71 -12.56
N ALA A 17 -52.10 13.80 -12.99
CA ALA A 17 -51.93 13.45 -14.40
C ALA A 17 -52.04 11.94 -14.56
N HIS A 18 -53.19 11.49 -15.07
CA HIS A 18 -53.36 10.21 -15.74
C HIS A 18 -52.57 10.20 -17.05
N ALA A 19 -51.70 9.21 -17.25
CA ALA A 19 -51.26 8.75 -18.57
C ALA A 19 -50.56 7.39 -18.46
N ALA A 20 -51.32 6.29 -18.38
CA ALA A 20 -50.80 4.93 -18.50
C ALA A 20 -51.82 4.04 -19.22
N SER A 21 -51.97 4.23 -20.53
CA SER A 21 -52.72 3.33 -21.42
C SER A 21 -52.52 3.72 -22.87
N CYS A 22 -51.35 3.38 -23.45
CA CYS A 22 -51.14 3.16 -24.89
C CYS A 22 -49.67 2.79 -25.16
N LEU A 23 -49.26 1.54 -24.90
CA LEU A 23 -47.97 0.99 -25.38
C LEU A 23 -47.88 -0.54 -25.17
N ILE A 24 -48.86 -1.31 -25.61
CA ILE A 24 -48.74 -2.74 -25.99
C ILE A 24 -49.85 -2.99 -27.01
N ALA A 25 -49.58 -2.73 -28.29
CA ALA A 25 -50.41 -3.22 -29.41
C ALA A 25 -49.75 -2.97 -30.78
N THR A 26 -48.47 -3.32 -30.98
CA THR A 26 -47.88 -3.36 -32.33
C THR A 26 -46.53 -4.10 -32.36
N PHE A 27 -46.47 -5.34 -31.87
CA PHE A 27 -45.37 -6.24 -32.26
C PHE A 27 -45.85 -7.69 -32.14
N VAL A 28 -46.46 -8.20 -33.22
CA VAL A 28 -46.35 -9.57 -33.77
C VAL A 28 -47.39 -9.67 -34.91
N GLY A 29 -46.91 -9.73 -36.14
CA GLY A 29 -47.75 -9.89 -37.34
C GLY A 29 -46.88 -9.99 -38.59
N CYS A 30 -46.57 -11.22 -38.96
CA CYS A 30 -45.62 -11.62 -40.00
C CYS A 30 -46.25 -11.64 -41.42
N GLN A 31 -45.37 -11.54 -42.42
CA GLN A 31 -45.44 -12.07 -43.79
C GLN A 31 -46.03 -11.25 -44.97
N ALA A 32 -45.18 -11.17 -46.00
CA ALA A 32 -45.43 -11.17 -47.47
C ALA A 32 -46.08 -9.90 -48.06
N THR A 33 -45.69 -9.32 -49.20
CA THR A 33 -45.13 -9.88 -50.44
C THR A 33 -44.62 -8.74 -51.36
N GLN A 34 -43.53 -9.00 -52.09
CA GLN A 34 -43.24 -8.67 -53.49
C GLN A 34 -43.33 -7.24 -54.11
N TRP A 35 -42.19 -6.91 -54.75
CA TRP A 35 -42.00 -6.33 -56.11
C TRP A 35 -41.95 -4.81 -56.31
N GLY A 36 -40.86 -4.34 -56.95
CA GLY A 36 -40.88 -3.11 -57.74
C GLY A 36 -39.52 -2.44 -57.96
N LYS A 37 -38.83 -2.84 -59.03
CA LYS A 37 -37.59 -2.27 -59.61
C LYS A 37 -37.64 -0.75 -59.85
N SER A 38 -36.49 -0.06 -59.67
CA SER A 38 -35.76 0.68 -60.72
C SER A 38 -34.57 1.49 -60.17
N GLY A 39 -33.37 1.33 -60.75
CA GLY A 39 -32.26 2.30 -60.62
C GLY A 39 -32.32 3.32 -61.78
N PRO A 40 -31.17 3.80 -62.29
CA PRO A 40 -30.09 4.57 -61.64
C PRO A 40 -29.71 5.83 -62.46
N THR A 41 -28.93 6.78 -61.93
CA THR A 41 -28.21 7.80 -62.73
C THR A 41 -27.04 8.40 -61.91
N VAL A 42 -25.77 8.08 -62.20
CA VAL A 42 -24.81 8.72 -63.14
C VAL A 42 -23.94 9.82 -62.47
N ALA A 43 -22.62 9.63 -62.60
CA ALA A 43 -21.42 10.40 -62.21
C ALA A 43 -21.31 11.80 -62.93
N PRO A 44 -20.19 12.59 -62.93
CA PRO A 44 -18.79 12.31 -62.51
C PRO A 44 -17.91 13.46 -61.92
N CYS A 45 -16.70 13.05 -61.48
CA CYS A 45 -15.32 13.61 -61.53
C CYS A 45 -14.98 15.12 -61.61
N ASP A 46 -13.98 15.55 -60.81
CA ASP A 46 -12.68 16.17 -61.21
C ASP A 46 -11.78 16.35 -59.95
N GLN A 47 -10.55 15.80 -59.82
CA GLN A 47 -9.21 16.10 -60.40
C GLN A 47 -8.37 17.19 -59.68
N SER A 48 -7.05 16.89 -59.56
CA SER A 48 -5.88 17.68 -59.12
C SER A 48 -5.61 17.75 -57.60
N GLY A 49 -4.40 17.59 -57.05
CA GLY A 49 -3.05 17.38 -57.60
C GLY A 49 -1.98 17.96 -56.64
N SER A 50 -0.84 17.27 -56.47
CA SER A 50 0.46 17.75 -55.92
C SER A 50 0.51 18.26 -54.47
N ALA A 51 1.63 18.41 -53.76
CA ALA A 51 2.92 17.73 -53.64
C ALA A 51 3.62 18.41 -52.43
N SER A 52 4.49 17.66 -51.74
CA SER A 52 5.76 18.11 -51.11
C SER A 52 5.84 19.22 -50.03
N VAL A 53 6.38 18.79 -48.87
CA VAL A 53 7.63 19.25 -48.21
C VAL A 53 7.65 20.53 -47.33
N GLU A 54 8.30 20.34 -46.15
CA GLU A 54 9.05 21.26 -45.26
C GLU A 54 8.38 22.20 -44.23
N CYS A 55 8.75 21.91 -42.97
CA CYS A 55 9.24 22.77 -41.89
C CYS A 55 9.01 24.29 -41.93
N CYS A 56 8.46 24.86 -40.85
CA CYS A 56 9.21 25.71 -39.91
C CYS A 56 8.31 26.26 -38.79
N ASP A 57 8.98 26.57 -37.68
CA ASP A 57 8.55 27.09 -36.40
C ASP A 57 7.57 28.28 -36.44
N THR A 58 6.75 28.44 -35.40
CA THR A 58 6.76 29.66 -34.56
C THR A 58 5.78 29.58 -33.37
N GLU A 59 6.24 30.20 -32.29
CA GLU A 59 5.64 30.43 -30.98
C GLU A 59 4.23 31.05 -31.03
N ALA A 60 3.36 30.72 -30.06
CA ALA A 60 2.68 31.69 -29.22
C ALA A 60 1.67 31.04 -28.24
N SER A 61 1.70 31.58 -27.03
CA SER A 61 0.71 31.60 -25.96
C SER A 61 -0.77 31.47 -26.36
N ALA A 62 -1.53 30.70 -25.56
CA ALA A 62 -2.62 31.21 -24.70
C ALA A 62 -3.66 30.13 -24.33
N SER A 63 -3.93 30.05 -23.02
CA SER A 63 -5.26 29.92 -22.39
C SER A 63 -6.30 28.92 -22.90
N SER A 64 -6.64 28.01 -21.98
CA SER A 64 -8.00 27.78 -21.45
C SER A 64 -9.03 26.99 -22.28
N ILE A 65 -9.73 26.13 -21.52
CA ILE A 65 -11.09 25.61 -21.69
C ILE A 65 -11.20 24.23 -22.35
N ASP A 66 -11.73 23.33 -21.53
CA ASP A 66 -12.23 22.00 -21.84
C ASP A 66 -13.18 21.97 -23.03
N ALA A 67 -13.03 20.97 -23.90
CA ALA A 67 -14.14 20.40 -24.64
C ALA A 67 -13.82 18.96 -25.05
N GLU A 68 -14.62 18.05 -24.53
CA GLU A 68 -14.75 16.66 -24.98
C GLU A 68 -14.84 16.60 -26.51
N CYS A 69 -14.03 15.72 -27.13
CA CYS A 69 -14.29 15.27 -28.49
C CYS A 69 -14.03 13.76 -28.58
N LEU A 70 -15.10 13.03 -28.22
CA LEU A 70 -15.35 11.67 -28.67
C LEU A 70 -15.44 11.66 -30.21
N THR A 71 -14.34 11.30 -30.87
CA THR A 71 -14.39 10.79 -32.24
C THR A 71 -13.51 9.56 -32.37
N SER A 72 -14.14 8.41 -32.14
CA SER A 72 -13.64 7.10 -32.53
C SER A 72 -13.62 7.00 -34.06
N THR A 73 -12.52 7.37 -34.70
CA THR A 73 -12.23 6.93 -36.07
C THR A 73 -11.43 5.64 -36.01
N VAL A 74 -12.16 4.54 -36.15
CA VAL A 74 -11.65 3.21 -36.49
C VAL A 74 -10.95 3.31 -37.84
N CYS A 75 -9.62 3.23 -37.85
CA CYS A 75 -8.85 3.01 -39.07
C CYS A 75 -8.91 1.51 -39.41
N GLU A 76 -9.82 1.17 -40.32
CA GLU A 76 -9.97 -0.15 -40.90
C GLU A 76 -8.88 -0.37 -41.96
N ASP A 77 -7.82 -1.11 -41.62
CA ASP A 77 -6.69 -1.38 -42.50
C ASP A 77 -7.07 -2.48 -43.51
N ARG A 78 -7.46 -2.07 -44.73
CA ARG A 78 -7.68 -2.95 -45.88
C ARG A 78 -6.41 -3.08 -46.71
N SER A 79 -5.57 -4.07 -46.38
CA SER A 79 -4.59 -4.60 -47.33
C SER A 79 -5.01 -6.01 -47.79
N GLY A 80 -5.52 -6.11 -49.01
CA GLY A 80 -5.79 -7.40 -49.66
C GLY A 80 -4.56 -7.94 -50.39
N LYS A 81 -4.46 -9.28 -50.50
CA LYS A 81 -4.49 -10.01 -51.79
C LYS A 81 -4.28 -11.53 -51.63
N LEU A 82 -5.29 -12.26 -52.15
CA LEU A 82 -5.23 -13.43 -53.06
C LEU A 82 -4.43 -14.70 -52.69
N GLY A 83 -5.16 -15.81 -52.57
CA GLY A 83 -4.93 -16.95 -53.48
C GLY A 83 -4.53 -18.30 -52.88
N HIS A 84 -5.51 -19.23 -52.85
CA HIS A 84 -5.42 -20.70 -52.97
C HIS A 84 -4.59 -21.54 -51.99
N GLY A 85 -5.27 -22.53 -51.39
CA GLY A 85 -4.65 -23.80 -50.99
C GLY A 85 -5.30 -24.44 -49.78
N GLN A 86 -6.19 -25.41 -50.00
CA GLN A 86 -6.68 -26.29 -48.95
C GLN A 86 -5.52 -27.01 -48.27
N GLY A 87 -5.37 -26.74 -46.98
CA GLY A 87 -4.70 -27.59 -46.01
C GLY A 87 -5.23 -27.20 -44.65
N ARG A 88 -6.09 -28.04 -44.04
CA ARG A 88 -6.40 -27.96 -42.62
C ARG A 88 -5.13 -28.35 -41.84
N GLY A 89 -4.15 -27.46 -41.85
CA GLY A 89 -3.11 -27.42 -40.85
C GLY A 89 -3.74 -26.89 -39.58
N ILE A 90 -3.44 -27.52 -38.45
CA ILE A 90 -3.72 -26.96 -37.13
C ILE A 90 -3.06 -25.58 -37.11
N VAL A 91 -3.86 -24.51 -37.23
CA VAL A 91 -3.34 -23.15 -37.14
C VAL A 91 -2.89 -22.99 -35.69
N ARG A 92 -1.57 -22.95 -35.48
CA ARG A 92 -0.95 -22.59 -34.21
C ARG A 92 -1.15 -21.08 -33.97
N THR A 93 -2.39 -20.64 -33.79
CA THR A 93 -2.73 -19.25 -33.39
C THR A 93 -2.87 -19.15 -31.88
N SER A 94 -1.82 -19.50 -31.15
CA SER A 94 -1.84 -19.37 -29.67
C SER A 94 -0.56 -18.77 -29.09
N LEU A 95 0.28 -18.15 -29.93
CA LEU A 95 1.52 -17.49 -29.50
C LEU A 95 1.72 -16.13 -30.18
N ALA A 96 0.65 -15.51 -30.69
CA ALA A 96 0.73 -14.11 -31.10
C ALA A 96 0.83 -13.27 -29.82
N ILE A 97 1.95 -12.58 -29.64
CA ILE A 97 2.12 -11.63 -28.54
C ILE A 97 1.26 -10.42 -28.89
N GLU A 98 0.10 -10.32 -28.26
CA GLU A 98 -0.78 -9.16 -28.34
C GLU A 98 -0.38 -8.16 -27.27
N ASN A 99 0.01 -6.95 -27.68
CA ASN A 99 0.29 -5.87 -26.74
C ASN A 99 -1.03 -5.13 -26.43
N PRO A 100 -1.30 -4.78 -25.16
CA PRO A 100 -2.48 -4.01 -24.80
C PRO A 100 -2.41 -2.61 -25.42
N ALA A 101 -3.58 -2.07 -25.81
CA ALA A 101 -3.69 -0.70 -26.25
C ALA A 101 -3.68 0.24 -25.04
N GLU A 102 -2.56 0.93 -24.80
CA GLU A 102 -2.46 1.93 -23.75
C GLU A 102 -3.08 3.27 -24.19
N THR A 103 -3.82 3.92 -23.29
CA THR A 103 -4.42 5.23 -23.54
C THR A 103 -3.36 6.33 -23.55
N ALA A 104 -3.58 7.41 -24.30
CA ALA A 104 -2.61 8.50 -24.45
C ALA A 104 -2.23 9.19 -23.12
N ALA A 105 -3.07 9.10 -22.08
CA ALA A 105 -2.78 9.59 -20.74
C ALA A 105 -1.60 8.84 -20.07
N CYS A 106 -1.39 7.56 -20.39
CA CYS A 106 -0.25 6.76 -19.92
C CYS A 106 1.08 7.17 -20.57
N ARG A 107 1.06 7.95 -21.66
CA ARG A 107 2.28 8.38 -22.36
C ARG A 107 2.99 9.59 -21.74
N ARG A 108 2.45 10.19 -20.66
CA ARG A 108 3.07 11.36 -20.00
C ARG A 108 4.49 11.08 -19.47
N HIS A 109 4.86 9.82 -19.26
CA HIS A 109 6.23 9.44 -18.86
C HIS A 109 7.27 9.54 -19.98
N SER A 110 6.89 9.97 -21.19
CA SER A 110 7.82 10.11 -22.33
C SER A 110 8.95 11.10 -22.09
N GLU A 111 8.81 12.07 -21.18
CA GLU A 111 9.88 13.03 -20.88
C GLU A 111 11.01 12.41 -20.05
N ALA A 112 10.70 11.56 -19.06
CA ALA A 112 11.73 10.82 -18.32
C ALA A 112 12.48 9.78 -19.20
N LEU A 113 11.81 9.30 -20.26
CA LEU A 113 12.37 8.45 -21.31
C LEU A 113 13.15 9.24 -22.36
N ALA A 114 12.91 10.55 -22.51
CA ALA A 114 13.65 11.46 -23.38
C ALA A 114 14.98 11.86 -22.74
N SER A 115 15.78 10.88 -22.30
CA SER A 115 17.09 11.11 -21.72
C SER A 115 18.15 11.33 -22.80
N ALA A 116 19.12 12.20 -22.53
CA ALA A 116 20.33 12.27 -23.33
C ALA A 116 21.12 10.94 -23.25
N ALA A 117 22.04 10.72 -24.20
CA ALA A 117 22.93 9.56 -24.15
C ALA A 117 23.69 9.49 -22.81
N PRO A 118 23.95 8.28 -22.28
CA PRO A 118 24.69 8.11 -21.04
C PRO A 118 26.11 8.65 -21.21
N ARG A 119 26.64 9.28 -20.15
CA ARG A 119 28.04 9.71 -20.12
C ARG A 119 28.97 8.48 -20.12
N CYS A 120 29.95 8.49 -21.02
CA CYS A 120 30.91 7.41 -21.23
C CYS A 120 32.35 7.92 -21.04
N LEU A 121 33.31 7.00 -20.88
CA LEU A 121 34.72 7.35 -20.74
C LEU A 121 35.30 8.01 -22.00
N ASP A 122 34.71 7.73 -23.17
CA ASP A 122 35.12 8.25 -24.48
C ASP A 122 34.47 9.61 -24.83
N ASP A 123 33.67 10.19 -23.93
CA ASP A 123 33.13 11.53 -24.16
C ASP A 123 34.30 12.53 -24.26
N PRO A 124 34.30 13.42 -25.28
CA PRO A 124 35.42 14.35 -25.48
C PRO A 124 35.58 15.23 -24.25
N GLU A 125 36.82 15.35 -23.76
CA GLU A 125 37.25 16.13 -22.57
C GLU A 125 36.86 17.64 -22.60
N GLY A 126 36.09 18.10 -23.58
CA GLY A 126 35.62 19.47 -23.78
C GLY A 126 34.10 19.66 -23.72
N ARG A 127 33.30 18.67 -23.33
CA ARG A 127 31.89 18.92 -22.98
C ARG A 127 31.87 19.62 -21.62
N GLU A 128 31.61 20.93 -21.59
CA GLU A 128 31.52 21.71 -20.35
C GLU A 128 30.63 20.96 -19.36
N THR A 129 31.24 20.48 -18.28
CA THR A 129 30.54 19.70 -17.27
C THR A 129 29.92 20.68 -16.32
N GLU A 130 28.65 21.01 -16.58
CA GLU A 130 27.87 21.83 -15.68
C GLU A 130 27.44 20.97 -14.49
N TYR A 131 27.80 21.43 -13.29
CA TYR A 131 27.51 20.77 -12.04
C TYR A 131 26.26 21.37 -11.40
N TRP A 132 25.35 20.52 -10.98
CA TRP A 132 24.24 20.91 -10.11
C TRP A 132 24.60 20.56 -8.67
N ASP A 133 24.93 21.59 -7.89
CA ASP A 133 25.19 21.47 -6.46
C ASP A 133 23.89 21.27 -5.70
N ILE A 134 23.71 20.09 -5.09
CA ILE A 134 22.45 19.69 -4.46
C ILE A 134 22.64 19.34 -2.98
N SER A 135 21.70 19.79 -2.16
CA SER A 135 21.62 19.47 -0.73
C SER A 135 20.80 18.20 -0.48
N LEU A 136 20.98 17.56 0.68
CA LEU A 136 20.22 16.36 1.03
C LEU A 136 18.71 16.68 1.12
N ALA A 137 18.37 17.81 1.72
CA ALA A 137 16.98 18.26 1.84
C ALA A 137 16.31 18.49 0.46
N GLU A 138 17.05 19.05 -0.51
CA GLU A 138 16.56 19.26 -1.87
C GLU A 138 16.36 17.94 -2.62
N VAL A 139 17.29 16.98 -2.45
CA VAL A 139 17.14 15.62 -3.00
C VAL A 139 15.88 14.96 -2.45
N LEU A 140 15.67 14.98 -1.14
CA LEU A 140 14.50 14.40 -0.49
C LEU A 140 13.20 15.07 -0.97
N ALA A 141 13.19 16.40 -1.10
CA ALA A 141 12.04 17.14 -1.60
C ALA A 141 11.68 16.74 -3.04
N ILE A 142 12.66 16.65 -3.94
CA ILE A 142 12.42 16.24 -5.34
C ILE A 142 11.97 14.78 -5.41
N ALA A 143 12.60 13.89 -4.63
CA ALA A 143 12.25 12.48 -4.60
C ALA A 143 10.81 12.23 -4.16
N LEU A 144 10.34 12.93 -3.12
CA LEU A 144 8.97 12.81 -2.62
C LEU A 144 7.94 13.52 -3.53
N GLN A 145 8.31 14.62 -4.21
CA GLN A 145 7.39 15.32 -5.12
C GLN A 145 7.13 14.56 -6.41
N ASN A 146 8.15 13.91 -6.97
CA ASN A 146 8.05 13.15 -8.22
C ASN A 146 7.72 11.66 -7.98
N GLY A 147 7.74 11.20 -6.72
CA GLY A 147 7.57 9.81 -6.31
C GLY A 147 6.11 9.41 -6.09
N GLU A 148 5.46 8.84 -7.10
CA GLU A 148 4.16 8.16 -6.91
C GLU A 148 4.33 6.73 -6.37
N THR A 149 5.50 6.13 -6.63
CA THR A 149 5.88 4.78 -6.19
C THR A 149 7.08 4.87 -5.27
N MET A 150 7.01 4.19 -4.12
CA MET A 150 8.12 4.09 -3.18
C MET A 150 9.08 3.02 -3.70
N LYS A 151 9.99 3.45 -4.57
CA LYS A 151 10.95 2.55 -5.23
C LYS A 151 12.07 2.21 -4.27
N SER A 152 12.14 0.96 -3.81
CA SER A 152 13.38 0.45 -3.23
C SER A 152 14.31 -0.11 -4.33
N ALA A 153 15.63 0.14 -4.26
CA ALA A 153 16.61 -0.43 -5.19
C ALA A 153 16.70 -1.95 -5.15
N GLY A 154 16.18 -2.60 -4.09
CA GLY A 154 16.15 -4.06 -3.96
C GLY A 154 14.98 -4.72 -4.69
N VAL A 155 13.81 -4.04 -4.74
CA VAL A 155 12.60 -4.55 -5.39
C VAL A 155 12.51 -3.95 -6.79
N SER A 156 12.84 -4.75 -7.80
CA SER A 156 12.64 -4.27 -9.16
C SER A 156 11.14 -4.22 -9.46
N VAL A 157 10.62 -3.03 -9.73
CA VAL A 157 9.24 -2.79 -10.22
C VAL A 157 8.89 -3.71 -11.40
N LEU A 158 9.90 -4.11 -12.18
CA LEU A 158 9.76 -5.02 -13.31
C LEU A 158 9.56 -6.49 -12.91
N ALA A 159 10.11 -6.93 -11.79
CA ALA A 159 10.04 -8.33 -11.34
C ALA A 159 8.84 -8.59 -10.42
N ALA A 160 8.46 -7.62 -9.59
CA ALA A 160 7.37 -7.76 -8.62
C ALA A 160 6.56 -6.45 -8.48
N PRO A 161 5.83 -6.05 -9.52
CA PRO A 161 5.08 -4.78 -9.51
C PRO A 161 4.02 -4.71 -8.41
N GLU A 162 3.43 -5.84 -8.01
CA GLU A 162 2.40 -5.91 -6.95
C GLU A 162 2.94 -5.67 -5.53
N SER A 163 4.25 -5.71 -5.34
CA SER A 163 4.89 -5.53 -4.02
C SER A 163 5.42 -4.11 -3.79
N VAL A 164 5.21 -3.20 -4.75
CA VAL A 164 5.72 -1.84 -4.67
C VAL A 164 4.69 -0.97 -3.97
N GLY A 165 5.06 -0.42 -2.81
CA GLY A 165 4.24 0.55 -2.09
C GLY A 165 3.99 1.80 -2.92
N THR A 166 2.74 2.28 -2.92
CA THR A 166 2.33 3.48 -3.64
C THR A 166 1.60 4.45 -2.73
N VAL A 167 1.56 5.73 -3.13
CA VAL A 167 0.78 6.76 -2.43
C VAL A 167 -0.73 6.45 -2.44
N PHE A 168 -1.17 5.54 -3.32
CA PHE A 168 -2.57 5.16 -3.46
C PHE A 168 -3.00 4.02 -2.54
N ASP A 169 -2.09 3.25 -1.94
CA ASP A 169 -2.45 2.00 -1.24
C ASP A 169 -3.41 2.21 -0.06
N PRO A 170 -3.22 3.24 0.80
CA PRO A 170 -4.20 3.53 1.86
C PRO A 170 -5.57 3.88 1.30
N ALA A 171 -5.61 4.67 0.21
CA ALA A 171 -6.86 5.08 -0.43
C ALA A 171 -7.56 3.92 -1.15
N ILE A 172 -6.81 3.00 -1.76
CA ILE A 172 -7.34 1.78 -2.38
C ILE A 172 -7.96 0.88 -1.31
N THR A 173 -7.28 0.71 -0.17
CA THR A 173 -7.78 -0.09 0.96
C THR A 173 -9.06 0.50 1.55
N GLU A 174 -9.12 1.83 1.71
CA GLU A 174 -10.31 2.51 2.20
C GLU A 174 -11.48 2.46 1.21
N ALA A 175 -11.19 2.61 -0.09
CA ALA A 175 -12.17 2.62 -1.17
C ALA A 175 -12.55 1.22 -1.69
N ASP A 176 -12.01 0.13 -1.11
CA ASP A 176 -12.34 -1.23 -1.51
C ASP A 176 -13.87 -1.44 -1.36
N PRO A 177 -14.58 -1.81 -2.43
CA PRO A 177 -16.04 -1.93 -2.42
C PRO A 177 -16.55 -3.11 -1.56
N LEU A 178 -15.70 -4.08 -1.24
CA LEU A 178 -16.07 -5.26 -0.47
C LEU A 178 -15.55 -5.21 0.97
N PHE A 179 -14.35 -4.67 1.17
CA PHE A 179 -13.67 -4.71 2.47
C PHE A 179 -13.26 -3.35 3.03
N GLY A 180 -13.46 -2.28 2.26
CA GLY A 180 -13.23 -0.91 2.68
C GLY A 180 -14.32 -0.40 3.61
N VAL A 181 -14.13 0.79 4.16
CA VAL A 181 -15.05 1.35 5.17
C VAL A 181 -16.44 1.59 4.56
N GLU A 182 -16.49 2.19 3.37
CA GLU A 182 -17.74 2.43 2.64
C GLU A 182 -18.38 1.12 2.14
N GLY A 183 -17.57 0.16 1.68
CA GLY A 183 -18.05 -1.17 1.33
C GLY A 183 -18.77 -1.85 2.51
N SER A 184 -18.18 -1.76 3.70
CA SER A 184 -18.75 -2.30 4.94
C SER A 184 -20.01 -1.56 5.40
N LEU A 185 -20.08 -0.24 5.17
CA LEU A 185 -21.27 0.56 5.47
C LEU A 185 -22.42 0.24 4.49
N SER A 186 -22.11 -0.09 3.24
CA SER A 186 -23.10 -0.44 2.22
C SER A 186 -23.93 -1.68 2.58
N GLU A 187 -23.43 -2.56 3.45
CA GLU A 187 -24.21 -3.69 3.97
C GLU A 187 -25.44 -3.27 4.79
N PHE A 188 -25.47 -2.02 5.27
CA PHE A 188 -26.61 -1.42 5.97
C PHE A 188 -27.49 -0.53 5.07
N ASP A 189 -27.16 -0.44 3.77
CA ASP A 189 -27.92 0.38 2.83
C ASP A 189 -29.32 -0.20 2.58
N THR A 190 -30.22 0.71 2.22
CA THR A 190 -31.57 0.35 1.80
C THR A 190 -31.54 -0.19 0.38
N THR A 191 -32.04 -1.40 0.17
CA THR A 191 -32.15 -2.01 -1.16
C THR A 191 -33.60 -1.92 -1.65
N LEU A 192 -33.78 -1.47 -2.91
CA LEU A 192 -35.07 -1.44 -3.59
C LEU A 192 -35.06 -2.48 -4.71
N THR A 193 -35.79 -3.58 -4.52
CA THR A 193 -35.93 -4.65 -5.50
C THR A 193 -37.26 -4.51 -6.22
N LYS A 194 -37.24 -4.55 -7.55
CA LYS A 194 -38.45 -4.61 -8.39
C LYS A 194 -38.36 -5.83 -9.30
N SER A 195 -39.35 -6.71 -9.24
CA SER A 195 -39.43 -7.85 -10.15
C SER A 195 -40.79 -7.94 -10.82
N LEU A 196 -40.76 -8.25 -12.12
CA LEU A 196 -41.95 -8.52 -12.93
C LEU A 196 -41.73 -9.88 -13.59
N THR A 197 -42.58 -10.84 -13.26
CA THR A 197 -42.58 -12.16 -13.89
C THR A 197 -43.92 -12.40 -14.56
N TYR A 198 -43.91 -12.71 -15.86
CA TYR A 198 -45.08 -13.11 -16.62
C TYR A 198 -44.94 -14.59 -16.99
N ASN A 199 -45.92 -15.39 -16.60
CA ASN A 199 -45.96 -16.82 -16.88
C ASN A 199 -47.22 -17.13 -17.66
N TYR A 200 -47.06 -17.81 -18.80
CA TYR A 200 -48.16 -18.44 -19.53
C TYR A 200 -48.09 -19.94 -19.27
N ASN A 201 -48.99 -20.43 -18.44
CA ASN A 201 -49.09 -21.84 -18.09
C ASN A 201 -50.19 -22.49 -18.93
N ASP A 202 -49.81 -23.44 -19.78
CA ASP A 202 -50.74 -24.32 -20.52
C ASP A 202 -50.43 -25.76 -20.13
N ARG A 203 -51.31 -26.36 -19.31
CA ARG A 203 -51.09 -27.70 -18.77
C ARG A 203 -52.40 -28.46 -18.67
N THR A 204 -52.30 -29.76 -18.89
CA THR A 204 -53.41 -30.69 -18.67
C THR A 204 -53.35 -31.26 -17.26
N VAL A 205 -54.48 -31.28 -16.56
CA VAL A 205 -54.57 -31.83 -15.20
C VAL A 205 -55.32 -33.15 -15.18
N ASN A 206 -54.79 -34.10 -14.42
CA ASN A 206 -55.35 -35.45 -14.31
C ASN A 206 -56.71 -35.49 -13.58
N ASN A 207 -57.01 -34.46 -12.77
CA ASN A 207 -58.26 -34.37 -12.01
C ASN A 207 -59.03 -33.10 -12.38
N ILE A 208 -60.22 -33.27 -12.96
CA ILE A 208 -61.09 -32.19 -13.43
C ILE A 208 -61.61 -31.28 -12.29
N THR A 209 -61.74 -31.81 -11.08
CA THR A 209 -62.14 -31.03 -9.90
C THR A 209 -61.00 -30.13 -9.45
N LEU A 210 -59.75 -30.62 -9.45
CA LEU A 210 -58.57 -29.78 -9.20
C LEU A 210 -58.35 -28.76 -10.33
N GLY A 211 -58.80 -29.06 -11.54
CA GLY A 211 -58.80 -28.14 -12.68
C GLY A 211 -59.95 -27.14 -12.72
N GLY A 212 -60.71 -27.01 -11.63
CA GLY A 212 -61.80 -26.04 -11.54
C GLY A 212 -62.95 -26.27 -12.54
N GLY A 213 -63.10 -27.48 -13.07
CA GLY A 213 -64.13 -27.84 -14.07
C GLY A 213 -63.62 -27.96 -15.51
N THR A 214 -62.33 -27.72 -15.78
CA THR A 214 -61.67 -27.99 -17.07
C THR A 214 -60.49 -28.95 -16.90
N ARG A 215 -60.13 -29.69 -17.96
CA ARG A 215 -58.93 -30.56 -17.98
C ARG A 215 -57.70 -29.84 -18.52
N ASP A 216 -57.91 -28.86 -19.38
CA ASP A 216 -56.84 -28.06 -19.98
C ASP A 216 -56.90 -26.67 -19.36
N ILE A 217 -55.92 -26.36 -18.51
CA ILE A 217 -55.81 -25.08 -17.82
C ILE A 217 -54.89 -24.19 -18.64
N ARG A 218 -55.43 -23.05 -19.07
CA ARG A 218 -54.68 -21.92 -19.59
C ARG A 218 -54.71 -20.82 -18.55
N GLN A 219 -53.53 -20.43 -18.09
CA GLN A 219 -53.37 -19.43 -17.05
C GLN A 219 -52.30 -18.42 -17.46
N GLU A 220 -52.66 -17.15 -17.37
CA GLU A 220 -51.75 -16.02 -17.46
C GLU A 220 -51.54 -15.48 -16.06
N LEU A 221 -50.33 -15.69 -15.53
CA LEU A 221 -49.95 -15.26 -14.19
C LEU A 221 -48.89 -14.17 -14.31
N THR A 222 -49.27 -12.95 -13.96
CA THR A 222 -48.31 -11.85 -13.81
C THR A 222 -48.09 -11.60 -12.33
N ASN A 223 -46.84 -11.61 -11.89
CA ASN A 223 -46.47 -11.18 -10.55
C ASN A 223 -45.53 -9.97 -10.67
N PHE A 224 -45.97 -8.85 -10.10
CA PHE A 224 -45.19 -7.63 -9.97
C PHE A 224 -44.93 -7.38 -8.50
N SER A 225 -43.67 -7.41 -8.07
CA SER A 225 -43.29 -7.10 -6.70
C SER A 225 -42.32 -5.94 -6.62
N VAL A 226 -42.51 -5.10 -5.60
CA VAL A 226 -41.63 -4.01 -5.20
C VAL A 226 -41.30 -4.21 -3.73
N GLU A 227 -40.03 -4.38 -3.40
CA GLU A 227 -39.55 -4.60 -2.04
C GLU A 227 -38.51 -3.55 -1.67
N LEU A 228 -38.69 -2.92 -0.51
CA LEU A 228 -37.72 -2.06 0.13
C LEU A 228 -37.22 -2.78 1.39
N SER A 229 -35.95 -3.15 1.42
CA SER A 229 -35.32 -3.85 2.55
C SER A 229 -34.23 -2.98 3.19
N LYS A 230 -34.17 -2.96 4.53
CA LYS A 230 -33.14 -2.25 5.30
C LYS A 230 -32.67 -3.07 6.49
N THR A 231 -31.36 -3.19 6.67
CA THR A 231 -30.75 -3.76 7.87
C THR A 231 -30.27 -2.63 8.80
N ALA A 232 -30.72 -2.64 10.06
CA ALA A 232 -30.26 -1.70 11.08
C ALA A 232 -28.96 -2.15 11.74
N ALA A 233 -28.22 -1.23 12.36
CA ALA A 233 -26.98 -1.53 13.09
C ALA A 233 -27.15 -2.54 14.23
N THR A 234 -28.37 -2.72 14.76
CA THR A 234 -28.69 -3.73 15.78
C THR A 234 -28.85 -5.14 15.21
N GLY A 235 -28.83 -5.30 13.88
CA GLY A 235 -29.13 -6.54 13.16
C GLY A 235 -30.60 -6.70 12.77
N THR A 236 -31.46 -5.73 13.12
CA THR A 236 -32.89 -5.77 12.78
C THR A 236 -33.12 -5.52 11.30
N GLN A 237 -33.90 -6.38 10.64
CA GLN A 237 -34.26 -6.24 9.23
C GLN A 237 -35.69 -5.70 9.10
N PHE A 238 -35.86 -4.65 8.31
CA PHE A 238 -37.14 -4.05 7.96
C PHE A 238 -37.40 -4.30 6.47
N ASN A 239 -38.49 -4.99 6.13
CA ASN A 239 -38.90 -5.20 4.75
C ASN A 239 -40.29 -4.61 4.53
N LEU A 240 -40.44 -3.77 3.52
CA LEU A 240 -41.72 -3.26 3.04
C LEU A 240 -41.92 -3.74 1.61
N ARG A 241 -42.94 -4.57 1.37
CA ARG A 241 -43.21 -5.18 0.06
C ARG A 241 -44.59 -4.79 -0.45
N ASN A 242 -44.69 -4.50 -1.73
CA ASN A 242 -45.94 -4.51 -2.47
C ASN A 242 -45.87 -5.64 -3.49
N ILE A 243 -46.84 -6.54 -3.49
CA ILE A 243 -46.94 -7.67 -4.41
C ILE A 243 -48.28 -7.55 -5.10
N THR A 244 -48.27 -7.40 -6.42
CA THR A 244 -49.46 -7.32 -7.26
C THR A 244 -49.47 -8.51 -8.20
N ILE A 245 -50.47 -9.36 -8.06
CA ILE A 245 -50.61 -10.61 -8.83
C ILE A 245 -51.86 -10.48 -9.71
N LEU A 246 -51.69 -10.64 -11.02
CA LEU A 246 -52.78 -10.91 -11.95
C LEU A 246 -52.82 -12.41 -12.21
N ASP A 247 -53.93 -13.04 -11.85
CA ASP A 247 -54.22 -14.42 -12.21
C ASP A 247 -55.44 -14.47 -13.13
N ALA A 248 -55.19 -14.62 -14.43
CA ALA A 248 -56.22 -14.82 -15.44
C ALA A 248 -56.24 -16.29 -15.87
N SER A 249 -57.35 -16.98 -15.64
CA SER A 249 -57.45 -18.41 -15.90
C SER A 249 -58.80 -18.79 -16.49
N ASN A 250 -58.79 -19.78 -17.38
CA ASN A 250 -59.99 -20.34 -18.01
C ASN A 250 -60.78 -21.30 -17.10
N GLN A 251 -60.46 -21.38 -15.80
CA GLN A 251 -61.13 -22.28 -14.86
C GLN A 251 -62.58 -21.84 -14.60
N PRO A 252 -63.59 -22.68 -14.90
CA PRO A 252 -65.00 -22.35 -14.70
C PRO A 252 -65.39 -22.05 -13.24
N GLY A 253 -64.64 -22.54 -12.27
CA GLY A 253 -64.88 -22.32 -10.83
C GLY A 253 -64.45 -20.95 -10.30
N ASN A 254 -63.80 -20.11 -11.11
CA ASN A 254 -63.34 -18.79 -10.66
C ASN A 254 -64.49 -17.77 -10.64
N LEU A 255 -64.46 -16.87 -9.64
CA LEU A 255 -65.43 -15.77 -9.53
C LEU A 255 -65.32 -14.77 -10.71
N PHE A 256 -64.10 -14.59 -11.22
CA PHE A 256 -63.76 -13.72 -12.35
C PHE A 256 -62.89 -14.47 -13.36
N GLY A 257 -62.96 -14.12 -14.65
CA GLY A 257 -62.07 -14.67 -15.68
C GLY A 257 -60.60 -14.25 -15.53
N GLY A 258 -60.37 -13.15 -14.80
CA GLY A 258 -59.07 -12.78 -14.27
C GLY A 258 -59.24 -11.89 -13.04
N ALA A 259 -58.35 -12.07 -12.07
CA ALA A 259 -58.39 -11.36 -10.81
C ALA A 259 -57.03 -10.75 -10.47
N TRP A 260 -57.09 -9.59 -9.84
CA TRP A 260 -55.94 -8.91 -9.27
C TRP A 260 -55.95 -9.13 -7.75
N ASP A 261 -54.81 -9.55 -7.22
CA ASP A 261 -54.52 -9.57 -5.79
C ASP A 261 -53.40 -8.55 -5.53
N THR A 262 -53.68 -7.55 -4.69
CA THR A 262 -52.69 -6.56 -4.27
C THR A 262 -52.41 -6.73 -2.79
N ILE A 263 -51.16 -7.00 -2.46
CA ILE A 263 -50.70 -7.27 -1.11
C ILE A 263 -49.68 -6.20 -0.72
N TYR A 264 -49.95 -5.48 0.36
CA TYR A 264 -48.95 -4.67 1.04
C TYR A 264 -48.50 -5.38 2.30
N GLU A 265 -47.20 -5.62 2.40
CA GLU A 265 -46.59 -6.38 3.48
C GLU A 265 -45.53 -5.55 4.17
N ALA A 266 -45.57 -5.51 5.50
CA ALA A 266 -44.50 -4.96 6.33
C ALA A 266 -43.98 -6.06 7.26
N GLU A 267 -42.70 -6.39 7.14
CA GLU A 267 -41.99 -7.35 7.98
C GLU A 267 -40.94 -6.65 8.83
N VAL A 268 -40.89 -6.97 10.12
CA VAL A 268 -39.80 -6.62 11.02
C VAL A 268 -39.25 -7.90 11.62
N ARG A 269 -37.95 -8.14 11.42
CA ARG A 269 -37.23 -9.28 11.98
C ARG A 269 -36.12 -8.80 12.89
N GLN A 270 -36.19 -9.14 14.17
CA GLN A 270 -35.21 -8.74 15.17
C GLN A 270 -34.49 -9.96 15.75
N PRO A 271 -33.17 -10.12 15.52
CA PRO A 271 -32.38 -11.12 16.23
C PRO A 271 -32.21 -10.70 17.70
N LEU A 272 -32.29 -11.67 18.62
CA LEU A 272 -32.18 -11.45 20.07
C LEU A 272 -30.90 -12.04 20.68
N LEU A 273 -30.33 -13.07 20.05
CA LEU A 273 -29.14 -13.78 20.54
C LEU A 273 -28.03 -13.70 19.49
N GLN A 274 -27.78 -14.76 18.73
CA GLN A 274 -26.83 -14.73 17.62
C GLN A 274 -27.21 -13.65 16.60
N GLY A 275 -26.24 -12.83 16.18
CA GLY A 275 -26.47 -11.70 15.26
C GLY A 275 -27.09 -10.45 15.89
N ALA A 276 -27.42 -10.49 17.18
CA ALA A 276 -27.97 -9.32 17.88
C ALA A 276 -26.86 -8.39 18.38
N GLY A 277 -27.18 -7.10 18.43
CA GLY A 277 -26.34 -6.08 19.06
C GLY A 277 -25.50 -5.28 18.07
N VAL A 278 -25.21 -4.03 18.46
CA VAL A 278 -24.47 -3.10 17.61
C VAL A 278 -23.01 -3.52 17.46
N ASP A 279 -22.42 -4.08 18.52
CA ASP A 279 -21.00 -4.45 18.52
C ASP A 279 -20.71 -5.59 17.54
N PHE A 280 -21.52 -6.66 17.54
CA PHE A 280 -21.35 -7.76 16.60
C PHE A 280 -21.48 -7.29 15.15
N ASN A 281 -22.52 -6.53 14.83
CA ASN A 281 -22.77 -6.06 13.46
C ASN A 281 -21.72 -5.04 12.99
N ARG A 282 -21.13 -4.25 13.90
CA ARG A 282 -20.00 -3.36 13.59
C ARG A 282 -18.67 -4.10 13.40
N ILE A 283 -18.48 -5.24 14.08
CA ILE A 283 -17.26 -6.04 14.00
C ILE A 283 -17.29 -7.00 12.80
N ALA A 284 -18.34 -7.81 12.70
CA ALA A 284 -18.42 -8.93 11.76
C ALA A 284 -19.34 -8.69 10.57
N GLY A 285 -20.10 -7.58 10.57
CA GLY A 285 -21.11 -7.28 9.55
C GLY A 285 -22.45 -8.01 9.77
N PRO A 286 -23.56 -7.52 9.17
CA PRO A 286 -24.88 -8.15 9.28
C PRO A 286 -24.98 -9.49 8.51
N ASN A 287 -24.12 -9.72 7.53
CA ASN A 287 -24.13 -10.93 6.68
C ASN A 287 -23.12 -12.00 7.13
N ALA A 288 -22.52 -11.84 8.31
CA ALA A 288 -21.47 -12.71 8.81
C ALA A 288 -21.91 -14.17 8.93
N GLN A 289 -21.10 -15.12 8.44
CA GLN A 289 -21.36 -16.54 8.56
C GLN A 289 -20.27 -17.27 9.37
N PRO A 290 -20.64 -18.31 10.14
CA PRO A 290 -19.64 -19.15 10.80
C PRO A 290 -18.71 -19.82 9.79
N GLY A 291 -17.39 -19.70 9.98
CA GLY A 291 -16.40 -20.50 9.24
C GLY A 291 -15.79 -19.84 8.00
N PHE A 292 -15.10 -18.71 8.19
CA PHE A 292 -14.08 -18.10 7.29
C PHE A 292 -14.49 -16.97 6.35
N PHE A 293 -15.75 -16.54 6.31
CA PHE A 293 -16.16 -15.32 5.57
C PHE A 293 -16.84 -14.34 6.52
N PHE A 294 -16.05 -13.50 7.17
CA PHE A 294 -16.56 -12.27 7.73
C PHE A 294 -16.75 -11.32 6.55
N SER A 295 -17.95 -10.78 6.38
CA SER A 295 -18.04 -9.51 5.67
C SER A 295 -17.34 -8.53 6.61
N ASN A 296 -16.21 -7.96 6.19
CA ASN A 296 -15.34 -7.23 7.13
C ASN A 296 -16.15 -6.09 7.73
N GLY A 297 -16.57 -6.20 9.00
CA GLY A 297 -17.41 -5.17 9.59
C GLY A 297 -16.67 -3.85 9.65
N VAL A 298 -17.41 -2.75 9.79
CA VAL A 298 -16.89 -1.38 9.77
C VAL A 298 -15.65 -1.18 10.66
N LEU A 299 -15.59 -1.83 11.82
CA LEU A 299 -14.43 -1.74 12.72
C LEU A 299 -13.19 -2.49 12.20
N ILE A 300 -13.38 -3.64 11.58
CA ILE A 300 -12.29 -4.40 10.94
C ILE A 300 -11.79 -3.64 9.71
N ALA A 301 -12.70 -3.14 8.88
CA ALA A 301 -12.35 -2.33 7.70
C ALA A 301 -11.52 -1.10 8.10
N ARG A 302 -11.95 -0.36 9.12
CA ARG A 302 -11.17 0.77 9.67
C ARG A 302 -9.80 0.34 10.19
N THR A 303 -9.74 -0.79 10.90
CA THR A 303 -8.46 -1.32 11.40
C THR A 303 -7.52 -1.69 10.25
N ASN A 304 -8.04 -2.23 9.14
CA ASN A 304 -7.26 -2.53 7.95
C ASN A 304 -6.74 -1.26 7.27
N THR A 305 -7.53 -0.18 7.23
CA THR A 305 -7.06 1.15 6.77
C THR A 305 -5.94 1.69 7.67
N ASP A 306 -6.05 1.53 8.99
CA ASP A 306 -5.00 1.92 9.93
C ASP A 306 -3.71 1.08 9.76
N ILE A 307 -3.84 -0.22 9.46
CA ILE A 307 -2.72 -1.11 9.09
C ILE A 307 -2.04 -0.61 7.82
N SER A 308 -2.81 -0.36 6.76
CA SER A 308 -2.29 0.14 5.47
C SER A 308 -1.60 1.49 5.61
N THR A 309 -2.11 2.38 6.47
CA THR A 309 -1.47 3.67 6.77
C THR A 309 -0.11 3.47 7.46
N ALA A 310 0.01 2.52 8.38
CA ALA A 310 1.28 2.21 9.04
C ALA A 310 2.29 1.50 8.09
N GLU A 311 1.80 0.68 7.15
CA GLU A 311 2.62 0.09 6.09
C GLU A 311 3.18 1.18 5.17
N PHE A 312 2.33 2.11 4.72
CA PHE A 312 2.76 3.27 3.94
C PHE A 312 3.81 4.12 4.67
N GLU A 313 3.66 4.35 5.99
CA GLU A 313 4.67 5.05 6.79
C GLU A 313 6.04 4.33 6.78
N THR A 314 6.00 2.99 6.81
CA THR A 314 7.21 2.15 6.75
C THR A 314 7.87 2.28 5.37
N ASP A 315 7.09 2.21 4.29
CA ASP A 315 7.59 2.36 2.92
C ASP A 315 8.22 3.74 2.69
N VAL A 316 7.61 4.81 3.22
CA VAL A 316 8.17 6.17 3.15
C VAL A 316 9.47 6.29 3.94
N LYS A 317 9.52 5.74 5.16
CA LYS A 317 10.74 5.69 5.99
C LYS A 317 11.87 4.98 5.24
N ASP A 318 11.60 3.80 4.69
CA ASP A 318 12.59 2.99 4.00
C ASP A 318 13.07 3.66 2.71
N PHE A 319 12.16 4.29 1.96
CA PHE A 319 12.49 5.09 0.78
C PHE A 319 13.40 6.29 1.12
N VAL A 320 13.06 7.07 2.16
CA VAL A 320 13.89 8.19 2.63
C VAL A 320 15.27 7.70 3.07
N SER A 321 15.30 6.61 3.82
CA SER A 321 16.53 5.94 4.25
C SER A 321 17.42 5.57 3.06
N GLU A 322 16.84 5.02 1.99
CA GLU A 322 17.59 4.61 0.81
C GLU A 322 18.07 5.80 -0.05
N VAL A 323 17.30 6.88 -0.11
CA VAL A 323 17.70 8.13 -0.77
C VAL A 323 18.90 8.74 -0.06
N GLU A 324 18.92 8.75 1.27
CA GLU A 324 20.07 9.22 2.06
C GLU A 324 21.32 8.36 1.83
N ASP A 325 21.18 7.04 1.82
CA ASP A 325 22.30 6.14 1.51
C ASP A 325 22.87 6.42 0.11
N ALA A 326 22.02 6.62 -0.90
CA ALA A 326 22.44 6.95 -2.26
C ALA A 326 23.10 8.33 -2.39
N TYR A 327 22.69 9.30 -1.56
CA TYR A 327 23.31 10.62 -1.49
C TYR A 327 24.74 10.54 -0.96
N TRP A 328 24.93 9.84 0.16
CA TRP A 328 26.25 9.67 0.76
C TRP A 328 27.19 8.76 -0.05
N ASP A 329 26.64 7.76 -0.75
CA ASP A 329 27.38 6.96 -1.74
C ASP A 329 27.95 7.85 -2.87
N LEU A 330 27.15 8.80 -3.37
CA LEU A 330 27.60 9.76 -4.39
C LEU A 330 28.70 10.68 -3.84
N TYR A 331 28.56 11.16 -2.61
CA TYR A 331 29.60 11.96 -1.94
C TYR A 331 30.92 11.19 -1.84
N LEU A 332 30.86 9.93 -1.39
CA LEU A 332 32.04 9.06 -1.29
C LEU A 332 32.68 8.81 -2.66
N ALA A 333 31.87 8.63 -3.70
CA ALA A 333 32.36 8.43 -5.06
C ALA A 333 33.18 9.63 -5.57
N TYR A 334 32.75 10.86 -5.30
CA TYR A 334 33.51 12.06 -5.63
C TYR A 334 34.83 12.14 -4.87
N ARG A 335 34.82 11.93 -3.56
CA ARG A 335 36.06 11.94 -2.74
C ARG A 335 37.04 10.85 -3.18
N THR A 336 36.53 9.69 -3.58
CA THR A 336 37.33 8.59 -4.11
C THR A 336 37.93 8.94 -5.48
N LEU A 337 37.17 9.60 -6.35
CA LEU A 337 37.68 10.06 -7.63
C LEU A 337 38.78 11.10 -7.46
N ASP A 338 38.62 12.05 -6.53
CA ASP A 338 39.60 13.10 -6.28
C ASP A 338 40.92 12.55 -5.71
N SER A 339 40.86 11.60 -4.77
CA SER A 339 42.06 10.96 -4.22
C SER A 339 42.85 10.20 -5.30
N TRP A 340 42.18 9.45 -6.17
CA TRP A 340 42.83 8.72 -7.26
C TRP A 340 43.35 9.65 -8.35
N ARG A 341 42.64 10.75 -8.63
CA ARG A 341 43.13 11.80 -9.55
C ARG A 341 44.41 12.45 -9.04
N MET A 342 44.45 12.78 -7.75
CA MET A 342 45.67 13.31 -7.10
C MET A 342 46.82 12.32 -7.19
N ALA A 343 46.57 11.04 -6.87
CA ALA A 343 47.58 9.98 -6.96
C ALA A 343 48.12 9.79 -8.37
N ARG A 344 47.22 9.71 -9.36
CA ARG A 344 47.56 9.58 -10.79
C ARG A 344 48.38 10.77 -11.26
N GLU A 345 48.01 11.99 -10.88
CA GLU A 345 48.74 13.20 -11.28
C GLU A 345 50.13 13.25 -10.64
N ALA A 346 50.27 12.90 -9.37
CA ALA A 346 51.57 12.78 -8.70
C ALA A 346 52.46 11.72 -9.38
N ALA A 347 51.90 10.55 -9.72
CA ALA A 347 52.61 9.51 -10.46
C ALA A 347 52.98 9.94 -11.89
N ARG A 348 52.13 10.73 -12.55
CA ARG A 348 52.40 11.29 -13.88
C ARG A 348 53.58 12.26 -13.84
N GLN A 349 53.59 13.18 -12.87
CA GLN A 349 54.71 14.11 -12.67
C GLN A 349 56.01 13.34 -12.42
N THR A 350 55.95 12.35 -11.53
CA THR A 350 57.07 11.45 -11.24
C THR A 350 57.60 10.76 -12.51
N TRP A 351 56.72 10.24 -13.36
CA TRP A 351 57.12 9.63 -14.65
C TRP A 351 57.75 10.64 -15.61
N VAL A 352 57.18 11.84 -15.74
CA VAL A 352 57.72 12.91 -16.59
C VAL A 352 59.12 13.33 -16.11
N ASP A 353 59.32 13.49 -14.81
CA ASP A 353 60.59 13.90 -14.22
C ASP A 353 61.69 12.86 -14.44
N ILE A 354 61.38 11.57 -14.25
CA ILE A 354 62.33 10.47 -14.52
C ILE A 354 62.67 10.40 -16.00
N LYS A 355 61.68 10.59 -16.87
CA LYS A 355 61.87 10.61 -18.33
C LYS A 355 62.74 11.79 -18.76
N ALA A 356 62.64 12.94 -18.09
CA ALA A 356 63.49 14.10 -18.33
C ALA A 356 64.95 13.87 -17.89
N GLN A 357 65.17 13.04 -16.86
CA GLN A 357 66.49 12.69 -16.33
C GLN A 357 67.17 11.52 -17.08
N ARG A 358 66.65 11.13 -18.25
CA ARG A 358 67.18 10.01 -19.04
C ARG A 358 68.67 10.19 -19.36
N GLY A 359 69.48 9.21 -18.98
CA GLY A 359 70.94 9.24 -19.15
C GLY A 359 71.72 9.77 -17.93
N LEU A 360 71.03 10.25 -16.89
CA LEU A 360 71.60 10.54 -15.57
C LEU A 360 71.41 9.34 -14.63
N PRO A 361 72.16 9.26 -13.50
CA PRO A 361 72.01 8.17 -12.51
C PRO A 361 70.57 7.99 -11.98
N GLY A 362 69.74 9.04 -12.03
CA GLY A 362 68.33 9.02 -11.63
C GLY A 362 67.37 8.39 -12.66
N GLY A 363 67.70 8.41 -13.95
CA GLY A 363 66.80 8.11 -15.07
C GLY A 363 67.09 6.81 -15.81
N THR A 364 67.34 5.72 -15.07
CA THR A 364 67.52 4.38 -15.65
C THR A 364 66.24 3.88 -16.33
N ALA A 365 66.37 3.07 -17.38
CA ALA A 365 65.22 2.52 -18.12
C ALA A 365 64.27 1.69 -17.25
N ASP A 366 64.78 0.97 -16.24
CA ASP A 366 63.97 0.20 -15.29
C ASP A 366 63.03 1.10 -14.48
N ARG A 367 63.55 2.20 -13.92
CA ARG A 367 62.76 3.17 -13.13
C ARG A 367 61.70 3.88 -13.97
N GLU A 368 62.03 4.25 -15.20
CA GLU A 368 61.04 4.83 -16.12
C GLU A 368 59.90 3.84 -16.38
N ALA A 369 60.23 2.56 -16.61
CA ALA A 369 59.24 1.52 -16.82
C ALA A 369 58.35 1.31 -15.57
N ARG A 370 58.93 1.30 -14.36
CA ARG A 370 58.17 1.20 -13.10
C ARG A 370 57.19 2.36 -12.90
N ALA A 371 57.68 3.60 -13.02
CA ALA A 371 56.83 4.79 -12.89
C ALA A 371 55.72 4.81 -13.95
N ARG A 372 56.02 4.36 -15.17
CA ARG A 372 55.03 4.22 -16.25
C ARG A 372 53.97 3.17 -15.95
N VAL A 373 54.36 2.00 -15.43
CA VAL A 373 53.40 0.96 -15.00
C VAL A 373 52.48 1.51 -13.92
N GLN A 374 53.03 2.17 -12.91
CA GLN A 374 52.26 2.74 -11.81
C GLN A 374 51.26 3.80 -12.29
N TYR A 375 51.67 4.67 -13.22
CA TYR A 375 50.78 5.64 -13.83
C TYR A 375 49.55 4.97 -14.48
N PHE A 376 49.74 3.90 -15.28
CA PHE A 376 48.62 3.23 -15.93
C PHE A 376 47.72 2.46 -14.96
N VAL A 377 48.28 1.92 -13.86
CA VAL A 377 47.48 1.33 -12.78
C VAL A 377 46.57 2.38 -12.14
N LEU A 378 47.13 3.54 -11.79
CA LEU A 378 46.35 4.64 -11.20
C LEU A 378 45.38 5.26 -12.21
N GLN A 379 45.72 5.29 -13.50
CA GLN A 379 44.82 5.72 -14.55
C GLN A 379 43.58 4.81 -14.64
N ASN A 380 43.76 3.49 -14.58
CA ASN A 380 42.64 2.55 -14.54
C ASN A 380 41.77 2.77 -13.29
N LEU A 381 42.37 3.00 -12.12
CA LEU A 381 41.61 3.30 -10.90
C LEU A 381 40.82 4.61 -10.98
N VAL A 382 41.34 5.64 -11.66
CA VAL A 382 40.59 6.88 -11.93
C VAL A 382 39.42 6.62 -12.88
N GLN A 383 39.61 5.81 -13.92
CA GLN A 383 38.54 5.44 -14.83
C GLN A 383 37.45 4.66 -14.11
N ASP A 384 37.83 3.68 -13.28
CA ASP A 384 36.92 2.90 -12.44
C ASP A 384 36.17 3.79 -11.44
N ALA A 385 36.84 4.75 -10.79
CA ALA A 385 36.22 5.69 -9.86
C ALA A 385 35.29 6.70 -10.54
N LEU A 386 35.47 6.95 -11.85
CA LEU A 386 34.60 7.83 -12.62
C LEU A 386 33.35 7.10 -13.13
N SER A 387 33.53 5.97 -13.83
CA SER A 387 32.43 5.22 -14.45
C SER A 387 31.68 4.32 -13.49
N GLY A 388 32.40 3.72 -12.53
CA GLY A 388 31.92 2.63 -11.68
C GLY A 388 32.01 1.28 -12.40
N ARG A 389 32.26 0.22 -11.62
CA ARG A 389 32.24 -1.16 -12.11
C ARG A 389 30.89 -1.80 -11.83
N ALA A 390 30.44 -2.74 -12.66
CA ALA A 390 29.18 -3.45 -12.42
C ALA A 390 29.19 -4.25 -11.10
N ASP A 391 30.32 -4.89 -10.81
CA ASP A 391 30.46 -5.81 -9.66
C ASP A 391 30.96 -5.14 -8.37
N ALA A 392 31.20 -3.82 -8.39
CA ALA A 392 31.68 -3.10 -7.21
C ALA A 392 30.82 -1.85 -6.95
N PRO A 393 30.47 -1.57 -5.68
CA PRO A 393 29.83 -0.30 -5.32
C PRO A 393 30.78 0.86 -5.60
N GLY A 394 30.22 2.00 -5.99
CA GLY A 394 30.95 3.23 -6.29
C GLY A 394 30.98 3.62 -7.77
N GLY A 395 31.79 4.62 -8.07
CA GLY A 395 31.82 5.31 -9.36
C GLY A 395 30.87 6.50 -9.39
N VAL A 396 31.34 7.67 -9.83
CA VAL A 396 30.53 8.89 -9.85
C VAL A 396 29.30 8.72 -10.75
N TYR A 397 29.49 8.27 -11.99
CA TYR A 397 28.36 8.13 -12.93
C TYR A 397 27.36 7.06 -12.49
N ARG A 398 27.82 5.96 -11.88
CA ARG A 398 26.92 4.90 -11.40
C ARG A 398 26.09 5.37 -10.22
N SER A 399 26.73 6.00 -9.24
CA SER A 399 26.09 6.51 -8.02
C SER A 399 25.10 7.63 -8.35
N GLU A 400 25.46 8.51 -9.29
CA GLU A 400 24.56 9.55 -9.79
C GLU A 400 23.30 8.95 -10.45
N ARG A 401 23.44 7.96 -11.34
CA ARG A 401 22.29 7.30 -11.98
C ARG A 401 21.39 6.60 -10.96
N ARG A 402 21.97 6.04 -9.89
CA ARG A 402 21.20 5.46 -8.77
C ARG A 402 20.38 6.54 -8.10
N LEU A 403 20.99 7.68 -7.75
CA LEU A 403 20.30 8.80 -7.12
C LEU A 403 19.21 9.39 -8.03
N ARG A 404 19.52 9.63 -9.31
CA ARG A 404 18.55 10.10 -10.32
C ARG A 404 17.36 9.17 -10.44
N ARG A 405 17.57 7.85 -10.41
CA ARG A 405 16.51 6.85 -10.45
C ARG A 405 15.56 6.98 -9.24
N LEU A 406 16.09 7.19 -8.04
CA LEU A 406 15.29 7.37 -6.82
C LEU A 406 14.53 8.70 -6.85
N MET A 407 15.13 9.76 -7.40
CA MET A 407 14.48 11.07 -7.58
C MET A 407 13.47 11.12 -8.75
N ASN A 408 13.26 10.01 -9.45
CA ASN A 408 12.50 9.94 -10.70
C ASN A 408 12.95 10.94 -11.77
N LEU A 409 14.24 11.28 -11.78
CA LEU A 409 14.84 12.08 -12.82
C LEU A 409 15.25 11.19 -14.01
N PRO A 410 15.24 11.73 -15.23
CA PRO A 410 15.81 11.07 -16.39
C PRO A 410 17.28 10.70 -16.17
N HIS A 411 17.72 9.68 -16.91
CA HIS A 411 19.05 9.09 -16.76
C HIS A 411 20.20 10.10 -16.94
N SER A 412 20.03 11.07 -17.84
CA SER A 412 21.04 12.06 -18.21
C SER A 412 20.36 13.31 -18.78
N ASP A 413 20.60 14.46 -18.15
CA ASP A 413 20.12 15.79 -18.57
C ASP A 413 21.25 16.71 -19.04
N GLY A 414 22.47 16.17 -19.15
CA GLY A 414 23.67 16.97 -19.38
C GLY A 414 24.27 17.60 -18.12
N LEU A 415 23.49 17.80 -17.04
CA LEU A 415 23.98 18.26 -15.73
C LEU A 415 24.49 17.10 -14.88
N LEU A 416 25.59 17.30 -14.14
CA LEU A 416 26.12 16.31 -13.19
C LEU A 416 25.76 16.68 -11.75
N LEU A 417 25.11 15.77 -11.02
CA LEU A 417 24.77 16.03 -9.61
C LEU A 417 26.03 16.01 -8.73
N ARG A 418 26.20 17.03 -7.88
CA ARG A 418 27.29 17.12 -6.91
C ARG A 418 26.74 17.38 -5.50
N PRO A 419 26.95 16.48 -4.53
CA PRO A 419 26.62 16.74 -3.13
C PRO A 419 27.39 17.94 -2.61
N ARG A 420 26.68 18.88 -1.99
CA ARG A 420 27.28 20.08 -1.39
C ARG A 420 27.53 19.96 0.12
N GLU A 421 26.80 19.07 0.80
CA GLU A 421 26.92 18.88 2.25
C GLU A 421 28.19 18.08 2.61
N GLU A 422 28.75 18.38 3.78
CA GLU A 422 29.88 17.64 4.34
C GLU A 422 29.44 16.81 5.55
N PRO A 423 29.92 15.56 5.70
CA PRO A 423 29.68 14.73 6.88
C PRO A 423 30.12 15.40 8.18
N ILE A 424 29.39 15.13 9.24
CA ILE A 424 29.65 15.55 10.60
C ILE A 424 30.73 14.62 11.21
N ASP A 425 31.74 15.21 11.85
CA ASP A 425 32.86 14.50 12.52
C ASP A 425 32.76 14.57 14.06
N ASN A 426 31.59 14.91 14.60
CA ASN A 426 31.42 15.01 16.05
C ASN A 426 31.04 13.66 16.67
N SER A 427 31.41 13.49 17.95
CA SER A 427 30.95 12.37 18.76
C SER A 427 29.50 12.63 19.19
N ILE A 428 28.60 11.71 18.84
CA ILE A 428 27.20 11.73 19.29
C ILE A 428 27.02 10.55 20.25
N GLU A 429 26.49 10.83 21.43
CA GLU A 429 26.14 9.84 22.45
C GLU A 429 24.62 9.78 22.59
N TYR A 430 24.08 8.56 22.56
CA TYR A 430 22.65 8.32 22.70
C TYR A 430 22.34 7.79 24.10
N ASP A 431 21.27 8.31 24.71
CA ASP A 431 20.70 7.72 25.92
C ASP A 431 19.88 6.47 25.55
N TRP A 432 20.35 5.31 26.01
CA TRP A 432 19.74 4.01 25.72
C TRP A 432 18.27 3.95 26.14
N ASP A 433 17.95 4.36 27.37
CA ASP A 433 16.60 4.20 27.91
C ASP A 433 15.60 5.09 27.17
N PHE A 434 16.04 6.32 26.83
CA PHE A 434 15.24 7.24 26.03
C PHE A 434 15.02 6.71 24.61
N ALA A 435 16.10 6.32 23.91
CA ALA A 435 16.04 5.83 22.54
C ALA A 435 15.17 4.56 22.42
N LEU A 436 15.27 3.63 23.39
CA LEU A 436 14.44 2.43 23.40
C LEU A 436 12.95 2.75 23.61
N SER A 437 12.64 3.66 24.54
CA SER A 437 11.26 4.08 24.79
C SER A 437 10.64 4.78 23.55
N GLU A 438 11.45 5.55 22.83
CA GLU A 438 11.05 6.21 21.58
C GLU A 438 10.83 5.18 20.47
N ALA A 439 11.76 4.24 20.28
CA ALA A 439 11.64 3.16 19.31
C ALA A 439 10.36 2.33 19.50
N LEU A 440 10.05 1.91 20.73
CA LEU A 440 8.86 1.09 21.02
C LEU A 440 7.53 1.83 20.88
N SER A 441 7.55 3.17 20.95
CA SER A 441 6.34 4.00 20.88
C SER A 441 6.07 4.57 19.48
N ARG A 442 7.12 4.92 18.72
CA ARG A 442 6.99 5.59 17.43
C ARG A 442 7.02 4.66 16.23
N ARG A 443 7.74 3.53 16.31
CA ARG A 443 7.95 2.65 15.14
C ARG A 443 6.63 2.22 14.47
N PRO A 444 6.49 2.44 13.15
CA PRO A 444 5.28 2.07 12.42
C PRO A 444 5.05 0.56 12.37
N GLU A 445 6.11 -0.24 12.39
CA GLU A 445 6.05 -1.71 12.31
C GLU A 445 5.36 -2.32 13.54
N ILE A 446 5.68 -1.78 14.73
CA ILE A 446 5.01 -2.14 16.00
C ILE A 446 3.57 -1.66 16.01
N ARG A 447 3.31 -0.46 15.50
CA ARG A 447 1.96 0.10 15.40
C ARG A 447 1.06 -0.77 14.52
N ARG A 448 1.56 -1.17 13.35
CA ARG A 448 0.93 -2.11 12.43
C ARG A 448 0.62 -3.45 13.09
N GLN A 449 1.58 -4.02 13.83
CA GLN A 449 1.36 -5.28 14.55
C GLN A 449 0.35 -5.14 15.69
N LYS A 450 0.36 -4.03 16.44
CA LYS A 450 -0.65 -3.72 17.47
C LYS A 450 -2.05 -3.64 16.87
N TRP A 451 -2.21 -3.02 15.70
CA TRP A 451 -3.48 -3.03 14.96
C TRP A 451 -3.91 -4.43 14.51
N THR A 452 -2.96 -5.24 14.07
CA THR A 452 -3.20 -6.65 13.70
C THR A 452 -3.71 -7.45 14.89
N VAL A 453 -3.06 -7.31 16.06
CA VAL A 453 -3.53 -7.91 17.32
C VAL A 453 -4.93 -7.42 17.67
N LYS A 454 -5.21 -6.12 17.51
CA LYS A 454 -6.52 -5.54 17.80
C LYS A 454 -7.61 -6.09 16.88
N ARG A 455 -7.33 -6.24 15.59
CA ARG A 455 -8.22 -6.89 14.61
C ARG A 455 -8.56 -8.31 15.06
N ASP A 456 -7.57 -9.07 15.49
CA ASP A 456 -7.75 -10.46 15.88
C ASP A 456 -8.49 -10.60 17.23
N GLU A 457 -8.35 -9.62 18.14
CA GLU A 457 -9.20 -9.50 19.33
C GLU A 457 -10.67 -9.26 18.97
N LEU A 458 -10.94 -8.38 18.00
CA LEU A 458 -12.30 -8.13 17.49
C LEU A 458 -12.87 -9.39 16.83
N LEU A 459 -12.07 -10.08 16.01
CA LEU A 459 -12.48 -11.35 15.39
C LEU A 459 -12.79 -12.43 16.42
N LEU A 460 -12.02 -12.52 17.51
CA LEU A 460 -12.31 -13.42 18.62
C LEU A 460 -13.66 -13.09 19.26
N GLU A 461 -13.93 -11.81 19.52
CA GLU A 461 -15.20 -11.37 20.10
C GLU A 461 -16.39 -11.65 19.17
N GLY A 462 -16.25 -11.35 17.88
CA GLY A 462 -17.26 -11.70 16.87
C GLY A 462 -17.50 -13.20 16.77
N SER A 463 -16.43 -14.01 16.87
CA SER A 463 -16.52 -15.47 16.81
C SER A 463 -17.28 -16.09 17.98
N LYS A 464 -17.17 -15.51 19.19
CA LYS A 464 -17.93 -15.97 20.36
C LYS A 464 -19.44 -15.84 20.14
N ASN A 465 -19.89 -14.80 19.44
CA ASN A 465 -21.32 -14.61 19.14
C ASN A 465 -21.90 -15.77 18.33
N PHE A 466 -21.11 -16.42 17.48
CA PHE A 466 -21.56 -17.60 16.71
C PHE A 466 -21.80 -18.85 17.55
N THR A 467 -21.38 -18.86 18.83
CA THR A 467 -21.67 -19.96 19.76
C THR A 467 -23.07 -19.87 20.38
N LEU A 468 -23.75 -18.74 20.19
CA LEU A 468 -25.12 -18.55 20.64
C LEU A 468 -26.12 -19.18 19.65
N PRO A 469 -27.27 -19.69 20.13
CA PRO A 469 -28.35 -20.07 19.23
C PRO A 469 -28.97 -18.84 18.56
N ARG A 470 -29.52 -19.01 17.36
CA ARG A 470 -30.26 -17.95 16.67
C ARG A 470 -31.69 -17.91 17.18
N LEU A 471 -32.11 -16.76 17.70
CA LEU A 471 -33.46 -16.51 18.17
C LEU A 471 -33.92 -15.19 17.56
N ASP A 472 -34.88 -15.25 16.64
CA ASP A 472 -35.40 -14.08 15.93
C ASP A 472 -36.88 -13.89 16.29
N ILE A 473 -37.28 -12.66 16.61
CA ILE A 473 -38.69 -12.26 16.64
C ILE A 473 -39.06 -11.75 15.25
N VAL A 474 -40.16 -12.26 14.69
CA VAL A 474 -40.69 -11.86 13.39
C VAL A 474 -42.09 -11.30 13.59
N GLY A 475 -42.29 -10.06 13.18
CA GLY A 475 -43.59 -9.42 13.06
C GLY A 475 -43.89 -9.16 11.59
N LEU A 476 -45.07 -9.59 11.14
CA LEU A 476 -45.51 -9.44 9.77
C LEU A 476 -46.93 -8.89 9.75
N SER A 477 -47.16 -7.86 8.95
CA SER A 477 -48.49 -7.29 8.71
C SER A 477 -48.75 -7.28 7.21
N ARG A 478 -49.91 -7.79 6.79
CA ARG A 478 -50.34 -7.89 5.40
C ARG A 478 -51.72 -7.28 5.25
N ALA A 479 -51.84 -6.27 4.39
CA ALA A 479 -53.12 -5.81 3.88
C ALA A 479 -53.31 -6.38 2.47
N ARG A 480 -54.42 -7.07 2.24
CA ARG A 480 -54.78 -7.63 0.94
C ARG A 480 -56.00 -6.95 0.38
N GLY A 481 -56.06 -6.91 -0.94
CA GLY A 481 -57.25 -6.52 -1.67
C GLY A 481 -57.37 -7.35 -2.91
N PHE A 482 -58.60 -7.74 -3.20
CA PHE A 482 -58.93 -8.66 -4.26
C PHE A 482 -60.01 -8.06 -5.15
N GLY A 483 -59.82 -8.10 -6.46
CA GLY A 483 -60.81 -7.56 -7.37
C GLY A 483 -60.61 -7.95 -8.83
N PRO A 484 -61.62 -7.75 -9.69
CA PRO A 484 -61.52 -8.04 -11.13
C PRO A 484 -60.64 -7.03 -11.88
N THR A 485 -60.41 -5.84 -11.30
CA THR A 485 -59.59 -4.77 -11.86
C THR A 485 -58.54 -4.33 -10.85
N LEU A 486 -57.41 -3.81 -11.34
CA LEU A 486 -56.33 -3.30 -10.48
C LEU A 486 -56.71 -1.97 -9.81
N ALA A 487 -57.35 -1.05 -10.55
CA ALA A 487 -57.74 0.27 -10.08
C ALA A 487 -59.14 0.65 -10.60
N GLY A 488 -59.84 1.53 -9.87
CA GLY A 488 -61.22 1.94 -10.15
C GLY A 488 -62.21 1.45 -9.08
N ASP A 489 -63.51 1.63 -9.34
CA ASP A 489 -64.56 1.20 -8.40
C ASP A 489 -64.64 -0.33 -8.33
N GLY A 490 -64.60 -0.89 -7.12
CA GLY A 490 -64.57 -2.34 -6.87
C GLY A 490 -63.25 -3.03 -7.25
N SER A 491 -62.14 -2.29 -7.27
CA SER A 491 -60.82 -2.79 -7.63
C SER A 491 -60.03 -3.36 -6.45
N ALA A 492 -59.00 -4.16 -6.74
CA ALA A 492 -58.08 -4.70 -5.75
C ALA A 492 -57.38 -3.59 -4.94
N ALA A 493 -57.00 -2.48 -5.58
CA ALA A 493 -56.38 -1.35 -4.88
C ALA A 493 -57.35 -0.63 -3.93
N GLN A 494 -58.63 -0.51 -4.29
CA GLN A 494 -59.64 0.06 -3.41
C GLN A 494 -59.93 -0.86 -2.22
N ASP A 495 -60.03 -2.17 -2.47
CA ASP A 495 -60.30 -3.17 -1.43
C ASP A 495 -59.17 -3.23 -0.36
N VAL A 496 -57.91 -3.07 -0.78
CA VAL A 496 -56.79 -2.85 0.16
C VAL A 496 -57.02 -1.63 1.03
N MET A 497 -57.43 -0.50 0.44
CA MET A 497 -57.61 0.78 1.16
C MET A 497 -58.82 0.76 2.08
N ASP A 498 -59.88 0.06 1.70
CA ASP A 498 -61.07 -0.18 2.51
C ASP A 498 -60.74 -1.09 3.72
N GLY A 499 -59.67 -1.89 3.62
CA GLY A 499 -59.09 -2.63 4.73
C GLY A 499 -59.90 -3.85 5.15
N GLY A 500 -60.74 -4.39 4.26
CA GLY A 500 -61.60 -5.55 4.54
C GLY A 500 -60.84 -6.85 4.81
N HIS A 501 -59.59 -6.94 4.36
CA HIS A 501 -58.75 -8.14 4.44
C HIS A 501 -57.37 -7.83 5.01
N GLN A 502 -57.23 -7.91 6.33
CA GLN A 502 -55.98 -7.71 7.05
C GLN A 502 -55.52 -9.01 7.72
N GLU A 503 -54.23 -9.29 7.64
CA GLU A 503 -53.58 -10.38 8.35
C GLU A 503 -52.37 -9.84 9.09
N TRP A 504 -52.11 -10.40 10.26
CA TRP A 504 -50.89 -10.14 11.00
C TRP A 504 -50.39 -11.46 11.59
N GLN A 505 -49.07 -11.59 11.66
CA GLN A 505 -48.40 -12.73 12.24
C GLN A 505 -47.29 -12.20 13.14
N VAL A 506 -47.25 -12.72 14.36
CA VAL A 506 -46.12 -12.52 15.26
C VAL A 506 -45.61 -13.90 15.64
N GLY A 507 -44.32 -14.12 15.44
CA GLY A 507 -43.67 -15.41 15.70
C GLY A 507 -42.29 -15.21 16.31
N ALA A 508 -41.82 -16.24 17.00
CA ALA A 508 -40.43 -16.38 17.39
C ALA A 508 -39.86 -17.61 16.67
N GLU A 509 -38.74 -17.42 15.99
CA GLU A 509 -38.03 -18.46 15.26
C GLU A 509 -36.72 -18.76 15.99
N MET A 510 -36.51 -20.02 16.39
CA MET A 510 -35.30 -20.42 17.09
C MET A 510 -34.61 -21.55 16.33
N THR A 511 -33.36 -21.30 15.92
CA THR A 511 -32.51 -22.29 15.26
C THR A 511 -31.32 -22.61 16.15
N ILE A 512 -31.25 -23.88 16.60
CA ILE A 512 -30.17 -24.38 17.44
C ILE A 512 -29.47 -25.54 16.71
N PRO A 513 -28.26 -25.34 16.15
CA PRO A 513 -27.49 -26.46 15.63
C PRO A 513 -27.01 -27.33 16.81
N ILE A 514 -27.28 -28.63 16.75
CA ILE A 514 -26.88 -29.56 17.82
C ILE A 514 -25.37 -29.83 17.70
N GLY A 515 -24.59 -29.32 18.66
CA GLY A 515 -23.17 -29.62 18.85
C GLY A 515 -22.17 -28.52 18.50
N PHE A 516 -22.59 -27.43 17.83
CA PHE A 516 -21.79 -26.20 17.58
C PHE A 516 -20.32 -26.41 17.13
N ARG A 517 -19.99 -27.54 16.46
CA ARG A 517 -18.60 -27.90 16.15
C ARG A 517 -17.87 -26.83 15.34
N GLN A 518 -18.55 -26.25 14.35
CA GLN A 518 -18.01 -25.18 13.51
C GLN A 518 -17.79 -23.88 14.28
N ALA A 519 -18.75 -23.48 15.14
CA ALA A 519 -18.62 -22.27 15.96
C ALA A 519 -17.49 -22.39 16.99
N HIS A 520 -17.40 -23.54 17.69
CA HIS A 520 -16.30 -23.80 18.62
C HIS A 520 -14.94 -23.90 17.92
N ALA A 521 -14.88 -24.51 16.72
CA ALA A 521 -13.66 -24.52 15.91
C ALA A 521 -13.25 -23.10 15.48
N GLY A 522 -14.22 -22.25 15.12
CA GLY A 522 -13.98 -20.84 14.78
C GLY A 522 -13.42 -20.03 15.96
N VAL A 523 -14.00 -20.18 17.15
CA VAL A 523 -13.46 -19.53 18.38
C VAL A 523 -12.05 -20.01 18.67
N ARG A 524 -11.80 -21.33 18.66
CA ARG A 524 -10.46 -21.87 18.88
C ARG A 524 -9.45 -21.39 17.84
N TYR A 525 -9.86 -21.25 16.58
CA TYR A 525 -9.02 -20.70 15.53
C TYR A 525 -8.65 -19.24 15.81
N ALA A 526 -9.64 -18.40 16.16
CA ALA A 526 -9.41 -16.99 16.51
C ALA A 526 -8.53 -16.83 17.75
N GLU A 527 -8.70 -17.69 18.77
CA GLU A 527 -7.83 -17.73 19.95
C GLU A 527 -6.37 -18.04 19.60
N LEU A 528 -6.14 -19.07 18.77
CA LEU A 528 -4.80 -19.46 18.33
C LEU A 528 -4.15 -18.38 17.48
N GLN A 529 -4.93 -17.74 16.60
CA GLN A 529 -4.47 -16.64 15.77
C GLN A 529 -4.08 -15.41 16.62
N LEU A 530 -4.90 -15.04 17.61
CA LEU A 530 -4.56 -13.97 18.56
C LEU A 530 -3.30 -14.31 19.38
N MET A 531 -3.13 -15.56 19.81
CA MET A 531 -1.93 -15.99 20.54
C MET A 531 -0.67 -15.90 19.66
N ARG A 532 -0.77 -16.30 18.38
CA ARG A 532 0.30 -16.17 17.39
C ARG A 532 0.69 -14.71 17.21
N ASP A 533 -0.26 -13.82 16.99
CA ASP A 533 0.03 -12.41 16.67
C ASP A 533 0.57 -11.64 17.88
N ARG A 534 0.17 -12.03 19.11
CA ARG A 534 0.80 -11.55 20.35
C ARG A 534 2.22 -12.07 20.53
N ALA A 535 2.51 -13.30 20.11
CA ALA A 535 3.87 -13.84 20.15
C ALA A 535 4.79 -13.11 19.16
N ILE A 536 4.29 -12.84 17.94
CA ILE A 536 5.00 -12.05 16.93
C ILE A 536 5.28 -10.63 17.44
N LEU A 537 4.31 -9.98 18.10
CA LEU A 537 4.52 -8.65 18.68
C LEU A 537 5.67 -8.63 19.70
N ARG A 538 5.73 -9.62 20.60
CA ARG A 538 6.83 -9.72 21.59
C ARG A 538 8.18 -9.95 20.94
N ASP A 539 8.21 -10.77 19.88
CA ASP A 539 9.44 -11.05 19.14
C ASP A 539 9.93 -9.80 18.39
N GLN A 540 9.02 -9.03 17.80
CA GLN A 540 9.33 -7.74 17.19
C GLN A 540 9.85 -6.72 18.20
N GLU A 541 9.24 -6.61 19.38
CA GLU A 541 9.71 -5.72 20.45
C GLU A 541 11.14 -6.07 20.90
N LEU A 542 11.44 -7.37 21.02
CA LEU A 542 12.79 -7.86 21.34
C LEU A 542 13.78 -7.57 20.20
N GLN A 543 13.39 -7.83 18.96
CA GLN A 543 14.23 -7.59 17.79
C GLN A 543 14.59 -6.11 17.67
N ILE A 544 13.62 -5.21 17.85
CA ILE A 544 13.83 -3.75 17.82
C ILE A 544 14.85 -3.31 18.88
N ALA A 545 14.81 -3.89 20.08
CA ALA A 545 15.79 -3.59 21.10
C ALA A 545 17.21 -4.01 20.66
N ASN A 546 17.35 -5.19 20.04
CA ASN A 546 18.65 -5.65 19.54
C ASN A 546 19.15 -4.79 18.36
N ASP A 547 18.28 -4.51 17.38
CA ASP A 547 18.62 -3.73 16.19
C ASP A 547 19.04 -2.29 16.58
N LEU A 548 18.36 -1.69 17.58
CA LEU A 548 18.74 -0.39 18.13
C LEU A 548 20.08 -0.43 18.87
N ALA A 549 20.34 -1.48 19.67
CA ALA A 549 21.60 -1.64 20.39
C ALA A 549 22.78 -1.78 19.42
N ASP A 550 22.58 -2.54 18.33
CA ASP A 550 23.56 -2.70 17.26
C ASP A 550 23.80 -1.37 16.53
N ALA A 551 22.74 -0.63 16.19
CA ALA A 551 22.87 0.68 15.55
C ALA A 551 23.62 1.71 16.41
N ILE A 552 23.33 1.79 17.71
CA ILE A 552 24.02 2.71 18.64
C ILE A 552 25.51 2.30 18.78
N SER A 553 25.77 1.01 18.92
CA SER A 553 27.15 0.49 19.01
C SER A 553 27.94 0.76 17.72
N GLU A 554 27.26 0.69 16.57
CA GLU A 554 27.85 0.98 15.26
C GLU A 554 28.26 2.45 15.12
N VAL A 555 27.50 3.41 15.65
CA VAL A 555 27.90 4.83 15.69
C VAL A 555 29.21 5.00 16.47
N SER A 556 29.31 4.39 17.65
CA SER A 556 30.55 4.47 18.46
C SER A 556 31.73 3.83 17.72
N ARG A 557 31.51 2.71 17.02
CA ARG A 557 32.54 2.03 16.21
C ARG A 557 32.99 2.90 15.03
N ALA A 558 32.04 3.48 14.30
CA ALA A 558 32.31 4.33 13.15
C ALA A 558 33.11 5.58 13.54
N HIS A 559 32.76 6.23 14.65
CA HIS A 559 33.51 7.37 15.18
C HIS A 559 34.95 7.00 15.59
N ALA A 560 35.15 5.83 16.24
CA ALA A 560 36.49 5.33 16.53
C ALA A 560 37.31 5.02 15.25
N ALA A 561 36.64 4.55 14.19
CA ALA A 561 37.26 4.31 12.89
C ALA A 561 37.68 5.62 12.22
N ILE A 562 36.88 6.70 12.31
CA ILE A 562 37.26 8.02 11.80
C ILE A 562 38.58 8.47 12.43
N ARG A 563 38.67 8.46 13.76
CA ARG A 563 39.90 8.86 14.49
C ARG A 563 41.12 8.04 14.07
N THR A 564 40.94 6.73 13.91
CA THR A 564 42.04 5.82 13.52
C THR A 564 42.48 6.06 12.08
N ASN A 565 41.54 6.22 11.15
CA ASN A 565 41.83 6.48 9.75
C ASN A 565 42.39 7.88 9.51
N TYR A 566 42.00 8.87 10.33
CA TYR A 566 42.59 10.20 10.33
C TYR A 566 44.08 10.14 10.68
N ASN A 567 44.44 9.48 11.79
CA ASN A 567 45.84 9.29 12.17
C ASN A 567 46.62 8.49 11.11
N ARG A 568 45.98 7.50 10.47
CA ARG A 568 46.57 6.75 9.35
C ARG A 568 46.82 7.64 8.13
N LEU A 569 45.91 8.57 7.83
CA LEU A 569 46.06 9.54 6.75
C LEU A 569 47.23 10.49 7.01
N GLU A 570 47.35 11.00 8.24
CA GLU A 570 48.47 11.86 8.64
C GLU A 570 49.81 11.11 8.57
N ALA A 571 49.88 9.90 9.14
CA ALA A 571 51.08 9.05 9.05
C ALA A 571 51.45 8.69 7.60
N ALA A 572 50.47 8.44 6.73
CA ALA A 572 50.71 8.18 5.30
C ALA A 572 51.25 9.42 4.57
N ARG A 573 50.80 10.62 4.95
CA ARG A 573 51.31 11.89 4.42
C ARG A 573 52.77 12.11 4.86
N GLU A 574 53.07 11.95 6.15
CA GLU A 574 54.44 12.05 6.66
C GLU A 574 55.38 11.04 5.98
N ARG A 575 54.92 9.80 5.79
CA ARG A 575 55.68 8.78 5.07
C ARG A 575 55.98 9.19 3.64
N LEU A 576 55.03 9.79 2.93
CA LEU A 576 55.27 10.27 1.57
C LEU A 576 56.29 11.42 1.56
N THR A 577 56.16 12.39 2.48
CA THR A 577 57.11 13.50 2.60
C THR A 577 58.52 13.01 2.89
N ALA A 578 58.69 12.10 3.86
CA ALA A 578 59.99 11.50 4.16
C ALA A 578 60.56 10.71 2.97
N ALA A 579 59.72 9.98 2.23
CA ALA A 579 60.15 9.27 1.03
C ALA A 579 60.60 10.23 -0.10
N GLN A 580 59.93 11.38 -0.24
CA GLN A 580 60.31 12.42 -1.20
C GLN A 580 61.66 13.04 -0.85
N GLU A 581 61.90 13.40 0.41
CA GLU A 581 63.16 13.98 0.88
C GLU A 581 64.36 13.03 0.65
N VAL A 582 64.20 11.74 1.00
CA VAL A 582 65.23 10.72 0.74
C VAL A 582 65.50 10.56 -0.76
N TYR A 583 64.45 10.61 -1.58
CA TYR A 583 64.60 10.53 -3.04
C TYR A 583 65.32 11.74 -3.63
N GLU A 584 65.09 12.95 -3.11
CA GLU A 584 65.76 14.16 -3.58
C GLU A 584 67.28 14.13 -3.34
N VAL A 585 67.71 13.58 -2.20
CA VAL A 585 69.14 13.49 -1.82
C VAL A 585 69.85 12.35 -2.56
N ASP A 586 69.38 11.11 -2.42
CA ASP A 586 70.11 9.93 -2.87
C ASP A 586 69.70 9.49 -4.28
N LYS A 587 68.49 9.83 -4.74
CA LYS A 587 67.92 9.43 -6.04
C LYS A 587 67.98 7.92 -6.31
N VAL A 588 67.97 7.07 -5.27
CA VAL A 588 68.13 5.61 -5.44
C VAL A 588 66.79 4.85 -5.46
N SER A 589 65.87 5.12 -4.54
CA SER A 589 64.68 4.30 -4.32
C SER A 589 63.37 5.01 -4.71
N ILE A 590 63.06 5.04 -6.00
CA ILE A 590 61.80 5.62 -6.51
C ILE A 590 60.55 4.87 -6.03
N ASP A 591 60.69 3.57 -5.80
CA ASP A 591 59.58 2.69 -5.39
C ASP A 591 58.96 3.18 -4.06
N LEU A 592 59.76 3.73 -3.14
CA LEU A 592 59.26 4.28 -1.87
C LEU A 592 58.31 5.47 -2.09
N VAL A 593 58.58 6.31 -3.10
CA VAL A 593 57.75 7.48 -3.43
C VAL A 593 56.47 7.02 -4.13
N LEU A 594 56.57 6.09 -5.09
CA LEU A 594 55.41 5.55 -5.81
C LEU A 594 54.46 4.79 -4.87
N ASP A 595 55.01 3.95 -4.00
CA ASP A 595 54.25 3.24 -2.97
C ASP A 595 53.63 4.21 -1.95
N GLY A 596 54.39 5.25 -1.56
CA GLY A 596 53.91 6.32 -0.68
C GLY A 596 52.73 7.08 -1.27
N GLN A 597 52.78 7.43 -2.56
CA GLN A 597 51.69 8.10 -3.27
C GLN A 597 50.42 7.25 -3.30
N GLN A 598 50.56 5.96 -3.60
CA GLN A 598 49.42 5.03 -3.58
C GLN A 598 48.87 4.82 -2.17
N ALA A 599 49.74 4.65 -1.16
CA ALA A 599 49.34 4.48 0.22
C ALA A 599 48.59 5.69 0.77
N LEU A 600 49.01 6.91 0.41
CA LEU A 600 48.31 8.14 0.76
C LEU A 600 46.90 8.18 0.17
N ALA A 601 46.75 7.86 -1.12
CA ALA A 601 45.45 7.83 -1.78
C ALA A 601 44.50 6.79 -1.16
N GLN A 602 45.02 5.61 -0.83
CA GLN A 602 44.27 4.58 -0.12
C GLN A 602 43.85 5.03 1.29
N ALA A 603 44.74 5.71 2.03
CA ALA A 603 44.43 6.26 3.35
C ALA A 603 43.38 7.36 3.27
N MET A 604 43.42 8.23 2.26
CA MET A 604 42.39 9.24 2.00
C MET A 604 41.02 8.58 1.76
N ASN A 605 40.96 7.53 0.93
CA ASN A 605 39.72 6.80 0.68
C ASN A 605 39.17 6.15 1.94
N ALA A 606 40.03 5.51 2.74
CA ALA A 606 39.63 4.90 4.00
C ALA A 606 39.06 5.93 4.98
N TYR A 607 39.66 7.13 5.05
CA TYR A 607 39.18 8.22 5.90
C TYR A 607 37.80 8.73 5.48
N TYR A 608 37.62 9.07 4.19
CA TYR A 608 36.31 9.52 3.69
C TYR A 608 35.23 8.44 3.77
N ALA A 609 35.60 7.17 3.58
CA ALA A 609 34.69 6.04 3.79
C ALA A 609 34.25 5.93 5.25
N SER A 610 35.15 6.14 6.22
CA SER A 610 34.75 6.16 7.65
C SER A 610 33.86 7.35 8.02
N LEU A 611 34.05 8.52 7.40
CA LEU A 611 33.16 9.68 7.60
C LEU A 611 31.74 9.38 7.11
N VAL A 612 31.61 8.82 5.91
CA VAL A 612 30.31 8.44 5.35
C VAL A 612 29.67 7.30 6.15
N ALA A 613 30.46 6.32 6.60
CA ALA A 613 29.94 5.23 7.43
C ALA A 613 29.36 5.75 8.76
N HIS A 614 29.95 6.80 9.35
CA HIS A 614 29.44 7.43 10.57
C HIS A 614 28.10 8.15 10.33
N GLU A 615 27.97 8.88 9.22
CA GLU A 615 26.68 9.49 8.82
C GLU A 615 25.58 8.46 8.61
N ILE A 616 25.89 7.37 7.90
CA ILE A 616 24.94 6.27 7.69
C ILE A 616 24.57 5.63 9.04
N ALA A 617 25.53 5.48 9.98
CA ALA A 617 25.25 4.95 11.31
C ALA A 617 24.32 5.87 12.12
N ILE A 618 24.52 7.20 12.07
CA ILE A 618 23.63 8.19 12.72
C ILE A 618 22.22 8.09 12.15
N LYS A 619 22.08 8.09 10.82
CA LYS A 619 20.79 7.92 10.15
C LYS A 619 20.14 6.57 10.51
N ASN A 620 20.91 5.49 10.62
CA ASN A 620 20.38 4.19 11.02
C ASN A 620 19.85 4.23 12.45
N VAL A 621 20.50 4.92 13.39
CA VAL A 621 19.93 5.13 14.73
C VAL A 621 18.60 5.87 14.66
N SER A 622 18.47 6.94 13.87
CA SER A 622 17.17 7.62 13.69
C SER A 622 16.11 6.73 13.02
N ALA A 623 16.50 5.86 12.09
CA ALA A 623 15.61 4.89 11.45
C ALA A 623 15.12 3.82 12.44
N GLU A 624 16.03 3.30 13.27
CA GLU A 624 15.75 2.35 14.35
C GLU A 624 15.03 3.02 15.55
N ALA A 625 15.17 4.32 15.77
CA ALA A 625 14.38 5.04 16.77
C ALA A 625 12.96 5.35 16.26
N GLY A 626 12.72 5.27 14.94
CA GLY A 626 11.47 5.68 14.32
C GLY A 626 11.29 7.20 14.24
N THR A 627 12.40 7.96 14.32
CA THR A 627 12.40 9.44 14.26
C THR A 627 12.89 9.98 12.92
N LEU A 628 13.38 9.14 12.01
CA LEU A 628 13.96 9.57 10.73
C LEU A 628 13.10 10.59 9.98
N LEU A 629 11.80 10.32 9.85
CA LEU A 629 10.88 11.24 9.15
C LEU A 629 10.75 12.58 9.88
N SER A 630 10.62 12.57 11.21
CA SER A 630 10.54 13.80 12.01
C SER A 630 11.83 14.60 12.00
N ASP A 631 12.98 13.92 12.03
CA ASP A 631 14.32 14.54 12.03
C ASP A 631 14.57 15.28 10.70
N ARG A 632 14.05 14.75 9.59
CA ARG A 632 14.09 15.36 8.26
C ARG A 632 12.93 16.32 7.98
N GLY A 633 12.01 16.50 8.93
CA GLY A 633 10.86 17.40 8.79
C GLY A 633 9.82 16.93 7.75
N ILE A 634 9.74 15.62 7.53
CA ILE A 634 8.79 15.00 6.60
C ILE A 634 7.55 14.58 7.40
N TYR A 635 6.38 15.01 6.91
CA TYR A 635 5.10 14.69 7.53
C TYR A 635 4.13 14.11 6.52
N MET A 636 3.34 13.14 6.98
CA MET A 636 2.26 12.58 6.18
C MET A 636 0.98 13.34 6.46
N GLY A 637 0.26 13.66 5.39
CA GLY A 637 -1.06 14.26 5.45
C GLY A 637 -1.93 13.71 4.34
N GLU A 638 -3.24 13.72 4.56
CA GLU A 638 -4.19 13.48 3.49
C GLU A 638 -3.99 14.55 2.40
N GLY A 639 -3.95 14.11 1.15
CA GLY A 639 -3.90 15.02 0.01
C GLY A 639 -5.09 15.98 0.00
N PRO A 640 -4.99 17.12 -0.70
CA PRO A 640 -6.11 18.05 -0.80
C PRO A 640 -7.31 17.31 -1.39
N TRP A 641 -8.42 17.31 -0.66
CA TRP A 641 -9.67 16.72 -1.16
C TRP A 641 -10.03 17.40 -2.47
N SER A 642 -10.54 16.62 -3.44
CA SER A 642 -10.99 17.17 -4.72
C SER A 642 -12.02 18.28 -4.48
N HIS A 643 -12.07 19.27 -5.37
CA HIS A 643 -13.01 20.39 -5.23
C HIS A 643 -14.46 19.89 -5.09
N CYS A 644 -14.83 18.84 -5.82
CA CYS A 644 -16.15 18.23 -5.70
C CYS A 644 -16.37 17.56 -4.33
N ALA A 645 -15.36 16.89 -3.75
CA ALA A 645 -15.45 16.34 -2.40
C ALA A 645 -15.58 17.44 -1.34
N GLN A 646 -14.87 18.56 -1.48
CA GLN A 646 -15.01 19.71 -0.57
C GLN A 646 -16.40 20.36 -0.62
N VAL A 647 -16.98 20.48 -1.82
CA VAL A 647 -18.35 20.99 -2.00
C VAL A 647 -19.36 20.01 -1.40
N SER A 648 -19.22 18.71 -1.67
CA SER A 648 -20.08 17.66 -1.09
C SER A 648 -19.99 17.63 0.44
N ALA A 649 -18.79 17.75 1.00
CA ALA A 649 -18.57 17.79 2.44
C ALA A 649 -19.23 19.01 3.09
N ARG A 650 -19.15 20.19 2.46
CA ARG A 650 -19.89 21.38 2.91
C ARG A 650 -21.40 21.17 2.85
N GLU A 651 -21.92 20.60 1.76
CA GLU A 651 -23.35 20.31 1.64
C GLU A 651 -23.83 19.31 2.71
N LEU A 652 -23.02 18.31 3.04
CA LEU A 652 -23.29 17.36 4.12
C LEU A 652 -23.24 18.03 5.48
N GLU A 653 -22.23 18.86 5.77
CA GLU A 653 -22.13 19.61 7.02
C GLU A 653 -23.35 20.53 7.21
N ASP A 654 -23.79 21.21 6.15
CA ASP A 654 -24.98 22.05 6.18
C ASP A 654 -26.25 21.24 6.46
N ARG A 655 -26.42 20.05 5.87
CA ARG A 655 -27.55 19.13 6.16
C ARG A 655 -27.48 18.53 7.56
N GLN A 656 -26.28 18.22 8.05
CA GLN A 656 -26.12 17.59 9.36
C GLN A 656 -26.25 18.62 10.51
N ARG A 657 -25.84 19.88 10.29
CA ARG A 657 -26.11 21.00 11.23
C ARG A 657 -27.61 21.21 11.50
N GLU A 658 -28.48 20.82 10.58
CA GLU A 658 -29.94 20.87 10.78
C GLU A 658 -30.48 19.70 11.63
N THR A 659 -29.71 18.63 11.85
CA THR A 659 -30.22 17.36 12.43
C THR A 659 -29.63 16.95 13.78
N TRP A 660 -28.60 17.63 14.31
CA TRP A 660 -27.99 17.25 15.59
C TRP A 660 -28.61 17.92 16.83
N ALA A 661 -29.67 17.30 17.34
CA ALA A 661 -29.98 17.32 18.77
C ALA A 661 -30.10 15.86 19.27
N HIS A 662 -29.10 15.43 20.04
CA HIS A 662 -29.07 14.20 20.86
C HIS A 662 -28.80 12.87 20.14
N CYS A 663 -27.52 12.48 20.11
CA CYS A 663 -27.11 11.08 20.29
C CYS A 663 -25.82 11.08 21.12
N LYS A 664 -25.93 10.68 22.39
CA LYS A 664 -24.80 10.24 23.22
C LYS A 664 -25.05 8.81 23.68
N GLU A 665 -23.94 8.08 23.76
CA GLU A 665 -23.70 6.84 24.52
C GLU A 665 -24.29 5.53 23.98
N ASN A 666 -23.45 4.84 23.20
CA ASN A 666 -22.75 3.65 23.71
C ASN A 666 -21.33 3.72 23.11
N GLU A 667 -20.36 4.13 23.91
CA GLU A 667 -18.96 4.12 23.51
C GLU A 667 -18.49 2.66 23.55
N PRO A 668 -18.21 2.01 22.40
CA PRO A 668 -17.42 0.79 22.44
C PRO A 668 -16.10 1.15 23.13
N GLY A 669 -15.56 0.23 23.95
CA GLY A 669 -14.28 0.46 24.62
C GLY A 669 -13.24 1.01 23.64
N PHE A 670 -12.43 1.97 24.08
CA PHE A 670 -11.48 2.73 23.26
C PHE A 670 -10.76 1.80 22.25
N ILE A 671 -11.11 1.90 20.96
CA ILE A 671 -10.50 1.10 19.87
C ILE A 671 -9.17 1.73 19.46
N SER A 672 -9.12 3.06 19.44
CA SER A 672 -7.97 3.88 19.07
C SER A 672 -7.78 4.97 20.12
N SER A 673 -6.54 5.22 20.54
CA SER A 673 -6.18 6.35 21.40
C SER A 673 -6.17 7.70 20.66
N GLY A 674 -6.64 7.74 19.41
CA GLY A 674 -6.66 8.95 18.57
C GLY A 674 -5.44 9.04 17.64
N ARG A 675 -5.33 10.17 16.94
CA ARG A 675 -4.21 10.43 16.01
C ARG A 675 -2.90 10.48 16.81
N VAL A 676 -1.92 9.69 16.39
CA VAL A 676 -0.56 9.75 16.94
C VAL A 676 0.14 10.95 16.31
N SER A 677 0.73 11.80 17.14
CA SER A 677 1.56 12.90 16.66
C SER A 677 2.92 12.37 16.20
N GLN A 678 3.32 12.70 14.97
CA GLN A 678 4.68 12.45 14.48
C GLN A 678 5.74 13.27 15.25
N PHE A 679 5.32 14.25 16.06
CA PHE A 679 6.18 15.10 16.90
C PHE A 679 6.28 14.66 18.36
N GLY A 680 5.69 13.53 18.76
CA GLY A 680 5.47 13.18 20.17
C GLY A 680 6.75 13.06 21.02
N ALA A 681 7.16 14.17 21.66
CA ALA A 681 8.11 14.37 22.76
C ALA A 681 9.31 15.33 22.54
N VAL A 682 9.36 16.16 21.49
CA VAL A 682 10.42 17.20 21.40
C VAL A 682 10.19 18.36 22.39
N LEU A 683 8.95 18.54 22.85
CA LEU A 683 8.60 19.46 23.93
C LEU A 683 7.71 18.69 24.90
N GLY A 684 8.05 18.63 26.18
CA GLY A 684 7.31 17.90 27.23
C GLY A 684 5.90 18.42 27.53
N PHE A 685 5.12 18.77 26.52
CA PHE A 685 3.69 19.01 26.61
C PHE A 685 2.95 17.69 26.38
N PRO A 686 2.04 17.30 27.27
CA PRO A 686 1.14 16.18 26.99
C PRO A 686 0.38 16.51 25.71
N ALA A 687 0.27 15.52 24.83
CA ALA A 687 -0.58 15.59 23.64
C ALA A 687 -1.96 16.10 24.07
N ASP A 688 -2.39 17.20 23.46
CA ASP A 688 -3.64 17.90 23.77
C ASP A 688 -4.83 17.03 23.31
N GLY A 689 -5.14 16.01 24.11
CA GLY A 689 -6.44 15.37 24.14
C GLY A 689 -7.30 16.18 25.11
N SER A 690 -8.19 17.01 24.57
CA SER A 690 -9.20 17.71 25.35
C SER A 690 -10.12 16.70 26.04
N ASN A 691 -9.72 16.28 27.23
CA ASN A 691 -10.52 15.53 28.19
C ASN A 691 -11.30 16.53 29.04
N ASP A 692 -12.56 16.77 28.68
CA ASP A 692 -13.56 17.20 29.65
C ASP A 692 -13.93 16.00 30.53
N HIS A 693 -13.23 15.85 31.66
CA HIS A 693 -13.77 15.58 33.02
C HIS A 693 -12.78 14.84 33.95
N PRO A 694 -12.81 15.13 35.27
CA PRO A 694 -11.77 14.74 36.21
C PRO A 694 -11.98 13.28 36.66
N GLY A 695 -11.17 12.37 36.11
CA GLY A 695 -11.02 11.01 36.61
C GLY A 695 -10.01 10.97 37.76
N THR A 696 -10.52 10.80 38.97
CA THR A 696 -9.76 10.51 40.20
C THR A 696 -8.74 9.40 39.96
N PHE A 697 -7.45 9.68 40.13
CA PHE A 697 -6.42 8.66 40.26
C PHE A 697 -6.72 7.81 41.50
N THR A 698 -7.23 6.60 41.29
CA THR A 698 -7.18 5.54 42.30
C THR A 698 -5.89 4.77 42.06
N GLN A 699 -4.98 4.84 43.02
CA GLN A 699 -3.78 4.00 43.05
C GLN A 699 -4.19 2.51 42.94
N PRO A 700 -3.44 1.68 42.21
CA PRO A 700 -3.62 0.24 42.30
C PRO A 700 -3.33 -0.21 43.74
N PRO A 701 -4.07 -1.21 44.27
CA PRO A 701 -3.80 -1.73 45.61
C PRO A 701 -2.37 -2.27 45.69
N PRO A 702 -1.66 -2.08 46.81
CA PRO A 702 -0.32 -2.62 46.97
C PRO A 702 -0.35 -4.15 46.92
N MET A 703 0.56 -4.72 46.13
CA MET A 703 0.84 -6.16 46.11
C MET A 703 1.19 -6.65 47.53
N PRO A 704 0.74 -7.85 47.94
CA PRO A 704 1.17 -8.43 49.21
C PRO A 704 2.69 -8.70 49.16
N SER A 705 3.41 -8.22 50.18
CA SER A 705 4.83 -8.45 50.38
C SER A 705 5.14 -9.95 50.48
N SER A 706 5.94 -10.47 49.57
CA SER A 706 6.62 -11.76 49.73
C SER A 706 7.59 -11.69 50.92
N PRO A 707 7.76 -12.77 51.69
CA PRO A 707 8.59 -12.78 52.90
C PRO A 707 10.07 -12.63 52.54
N GLU A 708 10.75 -11.75 53.28
CA GLU A 708 12.20 -11.55 53.27
C GLU A 708 12.94 -12.87 53.50
N PHE A 709 13.78 -13.25 52.54
CA PHE A 709 14.80 -14.26 52.71
C PHE A 709 16.08 -13.57 53.17
N ASP A 710 16.47 -13.80 54.44
CA ASP A 710 17.76 -13.37 54.95
C ASP A 710 18.90 -14.03 54.14
N PRO A 711 19.92 -13.28 53.68
CA PRO A 711 21.07 -13.86 53.02
C PRO A 711 21.94 -14.65 54.03
N PRO A 712 22.49 -15.81 53.66
CA PRO A 712 23.35 -16.57 54.56
C PRO A 712 24.67 -15.84 54.84
N ALA A 713 25.10 -15.91 56.10
CA ALA A 713 26.29 -15.28 56.64
C ALA A 713 27.57 -15.66 55.86
N ALA A 714 28.41 -14.64 55.61
CA ALA A 714 29.73 -14.78 55.01
C ALA A 714 30.68 -15.60 55.90
N PRO A 715 31.53 -16.49 55.34
CA PRO A 715 32.56 -17.19 56.09
C PRO A 715 33.73 -16.26 56.45
N PRO A 716 34.44 -16.52 57.58
CA PRO A 716 35.50 -15.65 58.06
C PRO A 716 36.78 -15.74 57.20
N THR A 717 37.35 -14.58 56.93
CA THR A 717 38.66 -14.37 56.29
C THR A 717 39.80 -14.92 57.15
N PRO A 718 40.76 -15.69 56.60
CA PRO A 718 42.02 -15.97 57.28
C PRO A 718 42.99 -14.79 57.13
N ALA A 719 43.79 -14.58 58.17
CA ALA A 719 44.83 -13.57 58.26
C ALA A 719 46.03 -13.86 57.33
N ASP A 720 46.62 -12.79 56.80
CA ASP A 720 47.90 -12.80 56.09
C ASP A 720 49.06 -13.33 56.96
N PRO A 721 50.07 -13.94 56.31
CA PRO A 721 51.44 -13.68 56.70
C PRO A 721 52.23 -13.05 55.55
N ASP A 722 52.95 -12.01 55.98
CA ASP A 722 54.07 -11.31 55.37
C ASP A 722 55.18 -12.24 54.82
N PHE A 723 55.95 -11.72 53.86
CA PHE A 723 57.37 -11.99 53.50
C PHE A 723 57.73 -12.22 52.01
N SER A 724 58.38 -11.18 51.45
CA SER A 724 59.63 -11.14 50.66
C SER A 724 59.83 -11.89 49.34
N ASP A 725 60.25 -11.10 48.33
CA ASP A 725 61.34 -11.30 47.34
C ASP A 725 61.67 -12.72 46.83
N ASP A 726 61.53 -12.94 45.52
CA ASP A 726 62.65 -13.27 44.60
C ASP A 726 62.16 -13.74 43.20
N VAL A 727 62.79 -13.19 42.16
CA VAL A 727 62.85 -13.65 40.74
C VAL A 727 64.02 -14.67 40.69
N PRO A 728 64.09 -15.76 39.87
CA PRO A 728 63.93 -15.72 38.41
C PRO A 728 63.58 -17.05 37.66
N ASP A 729 63.52 -16.91 36.32
CA ASP A 729 63.94 -17.83 35.24
C ASP A 729 63.20 -19.15 34.87
N ASP A 730 62.78 -19.15 33.59
CA ASP A 730 63.14 -20.10 32.52
C ASP A 730 62.16 -21.15 31.97
N GLU A 731 62.27 -21.26 30.62
CA GLU A 731 61.97 -22.39 29.72
C GLU A 731 60.51 -22.69 29.26
N GLN A 732 60.16 -22.09 28.11
CA GLN A 732 59.57 -22.83 26.98
C GLN A 732 60.63 -23.83 26.41
N PRO A 733 60.30 -24.92 25.64
CA PRO A 733 59.37 -24.85 24.49
C PRO A 733 58.71 -26.16 23.98
N ARG A 734 58.01 -25.99 22.83
CA ARG A 734 57.67 -26.93 21.74
C ARG A 734 56.48 -27.90 21.97
N ALA A 735 55.37 -27.83 21.23
CA ALA A 735 55.09 -27.78 19.78
C ALA A 735 54.90 -29.16 19.13
N GLU A 736 53.96 -29.18 18.17
CA GLU A 736 53.69 -30.20 17.13
C GLU A 736 52.80 -31.40 17.52
N HIS A 737 51.86 -31.88 16.71
CA HIS A 737 51.18 -31.40 15.49
C HIS A 737 50.12 -32.47 15.12
N GLN A 738 49.02 -32.04 14.46
CA GLN A 738 48.22 -32.78 13.45
C GLN A 738 47.48 -34.07 13.90
N GLY A 739 46.26 -34.38 13.47
CA GLY A 739 45.36 -33.80 12.48
C GLY A 739 44.31 -34.85 12.07
N ILE A 740 43.09 -34.38 11.75
CA ILE A 740 42.22 -34.82 10.64
C ILE A 740 41.66 -36.26 10.70
N ASP A 741 40.34 -36.43 10.86
CA ASP A 741 39.44 -36.72 9.71
C ASP A 741 37.94 -36.80 10.10
N ALA A 742 37.11 -36.35 9.17
CA ALA A 742 35.66 -36.49 9.14
C ALA A 742 35.25 -37.84 8.52
N ILE A 743 34.00 -38.29 8.74
CA ILE A 743 33.20 -39.10 7.79
C ILE A 743 31.72 -39.07 8.23
N GLN A 744 30.84 -38.69 7.29
CA GLN A 744 29.40 -38.96 7.27
C GLN A 744 29.13 -40.38 6.70
N PHE A 745 28.03 -41.04 7.08
CA PHE A 745 26.89 -41.38 6.19
C PHE A 745 25.89 -42.37 6.80
N SER A 746 24.61 -42.15 6.43
CA SER A 746 23.49 -43.10 6.17
C SER A 746 22.84 -43.88 7.34
N GLN A 747 21.56 -44.29 7.34
CA GLN A 747 20.31 -43.99 6.62
C GLN A 747 19.17 -44.72 7.38
N ALA A 748 17.97 -44.13 7.34
CA ALA A 748 16.58 -44.65 7.43
C ALA A 748 16.24 -46.08 7.90
N VAL A 749 15.21 -46.20 8.76
CA VAL A 749 14.09 -47.17 8.67
C VAL A 749 12.80 -46.56 9.28
N GLU A 750 11.68 -46.77 8.57
CA GLU A 750 10.25 -46.45 8.81
C GLU A 750 9.71 -47.17 10.10
N ASP A 751 8.54 -46.97 10.71
CA ASP A 751 7.17 -46.69 10.24
C ASP A 751 6.20 -46.61 11.48
N PRO A 752 4.84 -46.64 11.42
CA PRO A 752 3.97 -45.56 11.94
C PRO A 752 3.01 -45.97 13.09
N PHE A 753 2.45 -44.98 13.80
CA PHE A 753 1.30 -45.18 14.70
C PHE A 753 0.02 -44.56 14.12
N THR A 754 -0.99 -45.41 13.91
CA THR A 754 -2.38 -45.06 13.57
C THR A 754 -3.32 -45.26 14.76
N PRO A 755 -4.50 -44.62 14.78
CA PRO A 755 -5.38 -44.52 15.95
C PRO A 755 -6.45 -45.62 16.01
N LYS A 756 -7.01 -45.87 17.21
CA LYS A 756 -8.27 -46.59 17.40
C LYS A 756 -9.08 -46.04 18.60
N TRP A 757 -10.36 -45.82 18.31
CA TRP A 757 -11.54 -45.49 19.15
C TRP A 757 -11.81 -44.02 19.46
#